data_AF-A0A933ZYT3-F1
#
_entry.id   AF-A0A933ZYT3-F1
#
_cell.length_a   1.000
_cell.length_b   1.000
_cell.length_c   1.000
_cell.angle_alpha   90.00
_cell.angle_beta   90.00
_cell.angle_gamma   90.00
#
_symmetry.space_group_name_H-M   'P 1'
#
loop_
_entity.id
_entity.type
_entity.pdbx_description
1 polymer ?
#
loop_
_entity_poly.entity_id
_entity_poly.type
_entity_poly.pdbx_seq_one_letter_code
_entity_poly.pdbx_strand_id
1 'polypeptide(L)'
;QANQICSGGQCVSSCVNQCTESARQCSGTGVQVCRRMASGCTDWDTASPCQANQICSGGQCVSTCVNQCTESARQCSGTGVQVCKRMASGCTDWDTATSCGLGATCSAGACLLPPDAGAPDSGGSGADSGSFADAGPRTDAGGQTDAGGQTDAGGQTDAGGQTDAGCVPEPAAAFCARLGKECGPWTGVDNCGGSRVVSDCGACTTGLCGSQGAGANTCPAVVALPTGVCTLNGFCSVMPSPVNAQLRAVYALPDGTAWAVGELGTVIHWDGSSIRGWVLLNSKTFESVWATGPDNVWVASRGAVLQYDGTVWRDRTPPVPADSIRAVWGKSAAEVYVGGRVSAGGILQRWDGSAWSALSPGLYVSDLTSLNGDLVLVGDNNGWNRTYAINRWPGPELFSTSASIAHAIEGSPGELWVATEAYSSSSSTDYYGYLTKIVGGIAATALSGDWAFGHHVAPRTASDIWFVRSTASSRQFDGTSWTTAIIGGQPEVAIRDSAVSNGRAFLAADRGELIRRDDSGWTRLVPRPVPLPNRPALRVYGLYPFSSAKTALILEVGSGSGTEQVFGLWDGSSLSNVRSLNSSSQSSESLHFCSGDGLTGWLLSSTKGTATHFDGTAWQTPVALPVSASLTSTSASAANDIWAVGHGVTFHYTGSWSLVANPFSGTNTRLSFVVAQSPTLAFALAGETTLLRWNGSSWGVDGSAPVGTYRGVWTSPGGSVWASGSFGVERFDVPTNRWVDMGFPGTPGVQLAGTSDSHVVVGTTDDRLLQWTGSGWVAEQFPSKVLATSTNSGPSLTSAGGKLWLRGSAGALAR
;
A
#
# COMPACT_ATOMS: atom_id res chain seq x y z
N GLN A 1 -9.94 -18.64 53.89
CA GLN A 1 -9.63 -19.73 54.85
C GLN A 1 -9.26 -19.11 56.19
N ALA A 2 -8.90 -19.89 57.22
CA ALA A 2 -8.27 -19.32 58.42
C ALA A 2 -6.95 -18.61 58.03
N ASN A 3 -6.62 -17.50 58.70
CA ASN A 3 -5.47 -16.63 58.37
C ASN A 3 -5.43 -16.11 56.91
N GLN A 4 -6.59 -15.93 56.27
CA GLN A 4 -6.71 -15.19 55.01
C GLN A 4 -7.70 -14.04 55.14
N ILE A 5 -7.43 -12.98 54.38
CA ILE A 5 -8.18 -11.73 54.34
C ILE A 5 -8.69 -11.48 52.92
N CYS A 6 -9.87 -10.88 52.79
CA CYS A 6 -10.41 -10.49 51.49
C CYS A 6 -9.70 -9.22 51.00
N SER A 7 -9.20 -9.24 49.77
CA SER A 7 -8.69 -8.06 49.05
C SER A 7 -8.90 -8.25 47.56
N GLY A 8 -9.41 -7.23 46.86
CA GLY A 8 -9.74 -7.35 45.43
C GLY A 8 -10.75 -8.46 45.10
N GLY A 9 -11.61 -8.85 46.06
CA GLY A 9 -12.57 -9.95 45.92
C GLY A 9 -11.98 -11.37 46.06
N GLN A 10 -10.70 -11.51 46.39
CA GLN A 10 -10.02 -12.80 46.58
C GLN A 10 -9.55 -12.99 48.02
N CYS A 11 -9.42 -14.25 48.47
CA CYS A 11 -8.84 -14.59 49.77
C CYS A 11 -7.31 -14.67 49.66
N VAL A 12 -6.59 -13.75 50.30
CA VAL A 12 -5.12 -13.66 50.26
C VAL A 12 -4.50 -13.77 51.66
N SER A 13 -3.25 -14.21 51.75
CA SER A 13 -2.47 -14.30 52.99
C SER A 13 -1.93 -12.96 53.49
N SER A 14 -1.83 -11.97 52.60
CA SER A 14 -1.37 -10.61 52.86
C SER A 14 -2.10 -9.66 51.92
N CYS A 15 -2.67 -8.57 52.43
CA CYS A 15 -3.39 -7.62 51.59
C CYS A 15 -2.43 -6.69 50.83
N VAL A 16 -2.94 -6.12 49.73
CA VAL A 16 -2.30 -5.08 48.95
C VAL A 16 -3.27 -3.90 48.88
N ASN A 17 -2.76 -2.67 48.96
CA ASN A 17 -3.57 -1.46 48.82
C ASN A 17 -4.16 -1.40 47.40
N GLN A 18 -5.48 -1.55 47.26
CA GLN A 18 -6.16 -1.55 45.94
C GLN A 18 -6.44 -0.14 45.42
N CYS A 19 -6.42 0.87 46.30
CA CYS A 19 -6.80 2.25 45.97
C CYS A 19 -6.16 3.27 46.93
N THR A 20 -6.10 4.54 46.50
CA THR A 20 -5.64 5.66 47.34
C THR A 20 -6.70 6.00 48.38
N GLU A 21 -6.32 6.13 49.66
CA GLU A 21 -7.25 6.42 50.75
C GLU A 21 -8.07 7.70 50.49
N SER A 22 -9.38 7.65 50.73
CA SER A 22 -10.38 8.68 50.39
C SER A 22 -10.68 8.92 48.90
N ALA A 23 -10.09 8.16 47.97
CA ALA A 23 -10.52 8.15 46.57
C ALA A 23 -11.99 7.70 46.42
N ARG A 24 -12.62 8.03 45.29
CA ARG A 24 -14.03 7.70 44.98
C ARG A 24 -14.17 7.09 43.60
N GLN A 25 -15.08 6.13 43.45
CA GLN A 25 -15.47 5.57 42.15
C GLN A 25 -16.96 5.26 42.12
N CYS A 26 -17.50 5.04 40.91
CA CYS A 26 -18.85 4.53 40.72
C CYS A 26 -18.85 3.00 40.60
N SER A 27 -19.83 2.36 41.23
CA SER A 27 -20.08 0.92 41.11
C SER A 27 -21.59 0.70 41.01
N GLY A 28 -22.04 0.35 39.80
CA GLY A 28 -23.46 0.39 39.45
C GLY A 28 -24.05 1.79 39.63
N THR A 29 -25.11 1.90 40.43
CA THR A 29 -25.80 3.17 40.76
C THR A 29 -25.33 3.81 42.07
N GLY A 30 -24.25 3.30 42.68
CA GLY A 30 -23.73 3.79 43.96
C GLY A 30 -22.28 4.31 43.89
N VAL A 31 -21.94 5.16 44.85
CA VAL A 31 -20.57 5.67 45.07
C VAL A 31 -19.84 4.76 46.06
N GLN A 32 -18.63 4.32 45.71
CA GLN A 32 -17.69 3.73 46.66
C GLN A 32 -16.65 4.77 47.09
N VAL A 33 -16.19 4.67 48.34
CA VAL A 33 -15.05 5.41 48.89
C VAL A 33 -13.97 4.42 49.29
N CYS A 34 -12.72 4.70 48.89
CA CYS A 34 -11.57 3.91 49.33
C CYS A 34 -11.27 4.17 50.80
N ARG A 35 -11.26 3.13 51.64
CA ARG A 35 -11.00 3.24 53.08
C ARG A 35 -9.97 2.21 53.53
N ARG A 36 -9.28 2.50 54.63
CA ARG A 36 -8.47 1.50 55.34
C ARG A 36 -9.37 0.47 56.01
N MET A 37 -9.24 -0.78 55.59
CA MET A 37 -10.00 -1.90 56.12
C MET A 37 -9.36 -2.44 57.42
N ALA A 38 -10.08 -3.30 58.15
CA ALA A 38 -9.59 -3.94 59.37
C ALA A 38 -8.34 -4.84 59.15
N SER A 39 -8.03 -5.17 57.88
CA SER A 39 -6.79 -5.82 57.44
C SER A 39 -5.56 -4.89 57.39
N GLY A 40 -5.73 -3.59 57.60
CA GLY A 40 -4.66 -2.58 57.59
C GLY A 40 -4.39 -1.93 56.23
N CYS A 41 -4.74 -2.59 55.12
CA CYS A 41 -4.63 -2.06 53.76
C CYS A 41 -5.86 -1.21 53.35
N THR A 42 -5.72 -0.43 52.29
CA THR A 42 -6.82 0.31 51.66
C THR A 42 -7.55 -0.51 50.59
N ASP A 43 -8.88 -0.54 50.66
CA ASP A 43 -9.76 -1.20 49.67
C ASP A 43 -11.08 -0.40 49.54
N TRP A 44 -11.92 -0.74 48.57
CA TRP A 44 -13.17 -0.04 48.31
C TRP A 44 -14.29 -0.44 49.29
N ASP A 45 -15.02 0.53 49.84
CA ASP A 45 -16.16 0.26 50.72
C ASP A 45 -17.42 -0.24 49.96
N THR A 46 -18.45 -0.61 50.71
CA THR A 46 -19.76 -1.00 50.14
C THR A 46 -20.43 0.20 49.47
N ALA A 47 -20.72 0.07 48.16
CA ALA A 47 -21.28 1.14 47.34
C ALA A 47 -22.55 1.75 47.97
N SER A 48 -22.47 3.04 48.32
CA SER A 48 -23.59 3.80 48.86
C SER A 48 -24.50 4.23 47.70
N PRO A 49 -25.76 3.78 47.64
CA PRO A 49 -26.65 4.09 46.51
C PRO A 49 -26.99 5.58 46.46
N CYS A 50 -27.05 6.13 45.25
CA CYS A 50 -27.52 7.49 45.04
C CYS A 50 -29.00 7.66 45.39
N GLN A 51 -29.42 8.89 45.69
CA GLN A 51 -30.83 9.20 45.97
C GLN A 51 -31.71 8.98 44.72
N ALA A 52 -33.02 8.87 44.92
CA ALA A 52 -33.97 8.78 43.80
C ALA A 52 -33.77 9.95 42.82
N ASN A 53 -33.74 9.64 41.52
CA ASN A 53 -33.42 10.56 40.42
C ASN A 53 -31.98 11.14 40.42
N GLN A 54 -31.04 10.50 41.14
CA GLN A 54 -29.60 10.72 40.97
C GLN A 54 -28.91 9.47 40.42
N ILE A 55 -27.84 9.68 39.68
CA ILE A 55 -26.99 8.64 39.08
C ILE A 55 -25.53 8.88 39.48
N CYS A 56 -24.76 7.81 39.60
CA CYS A 56 -23.32 7.94 39.85
C CYS A 56 -22.60 8.33 38.56
N SER A 57 -21.79 9.39 38.60
CA SER A 57 -20.83 9.76 37.56
C SER A 57 -19.64 10.47 38.20
N GLY A 58 -18.42 10.24 37.71
CA GLY A 58 -17.19 10.82 38.28
C GLY A 58 -16.96 10.52 39.78
N GLY A 59 -17.51 9.41 40.30
CA GLY A 59 -17.46 9.08 41.73
C GLY A 59 -18.38 9.92 42.64
N GLN A 60 -19.38 10.59 42.07
CA GLN A 60 -20.38 11.39 42.79
C GLN A 60 -21.81 11.12 42.30
N CYS A 61 -22.80 11.36 43.16
CA CYS A 61 -24.21 11.29 42.78
C CYS A 61 -24.68 12.63 42.17
N VAL A 62 -25.04 12.61 40.89
CA VAL A 62 -25.45 13.79 40.12
C VAL A 62 -26.85 13.61 39.53
N SER A 63 -27.57 14.71 39.28
CA SER A 63 -28.91 14.67 38.65
C SER A 63 -28.85 14.48 37.13
N THR A 64 -27.72 14.83 36.52
CA THR A 64 -27.49 14.80 35.07
C THR A 64 -26.06 14.33 34.84
N CYS A 65 -25.84 13.30 34.04
CA CYS A 65 -24.48 12.86 33.74
C CYS A 65 -23.81 13.78 32.70
N VAL A 66 -22.49 13.82 32.76
CA VAL A 66 -21.62 14.49 31.79
C VAL A 66 -20.59 13.46 31.35
N ASN A 67 -20.26 13.40 30.07
CA ASN A 67 -19.24 12.48 29.56
C ASN A 67 -17.88 12.82 30.19
N GLN A 68 -17.35 11.93 31.04
CA GLN A 68 -16.06 12.14 31.73
C GLN A 68 -14.86 11.77 30.84
N CYS A 69 -15.09 11.04 29.75
CA CYS A 69 -14.05 10.46 28.91
C CYS A 69 -14.56 10.08 27.52
N THR A 70 -13.64 9.86 26.57
CA THR A 70 -13.93 9.32 25.24
C THR A 70 -14.09 7.81 25.30
N GLU A 71 -15.15 7.27 24.70
CA GLU A 71 -15.45 5.83 24.72
C GLU A 71 -14.26 4.98 24.21
N SER A 72 -13.95 3.89 24.91
CA SER A 72 -12.75 3.04 24.73
C SER A 72 -11.38 3.66 25.07
N ALA A 73 -11.30 4.91 25.54
CA ALA A 73 -10.08 5.43 26.14
C ALA A 73 -9.65 4.61 27.37
N ARG A 74 -8.36 4.68 27.74
CA ARG A 74 -7.80 4.00 28.92
C ARG A 74 -7.06 4.98 29.82
N GLN A 75 -7.11 4.78 31.13
CA GLN A 75 -6.31 5.51 32.10
C GLN A 75 -5.85 4.60 33.24
N CYS A 76 -4.92 5.08 34.06
CA CYS A 76 -4.52 4.43 35.30
C CYS A 76 -5.23 5.02 36.50
N SER A 77 -5.69 4.15 37.41
CA SER A 77 -6.21 4.51 38.72
C SER A 77 -5.57 3.62 39.76
N GLY A 78 -4.65 4.17 40.55
CA GLY A 78 -3.73 3.39 41.36
C GLY A 78 -2.89 2.43 40.51
N THR A 79 -2.83 1.17 40.91
CA THR A 79 -2.15 0.08 40.18
C THR A 79 -3.06 -0.66 39.18
N GLY A 80 -4.21 -0.10 38.82
CA GLY A 80 -5.16 -0.71 37.89
C GLY A 80 -5.46 0.15 36.65
N VAL A 81 -5.86 -0.51 35.57
CA VAL A 81 -6.34 0.13 34.34
C VAL A 81 -7.86 0.32 34.41
N GLN A 82 -8.34 1.51 34.07
CA GLN A 82 -9.75 1.78 33.76
C GLN A 82 -9.94 1.94 32.26
N VAL A 83 -11.10 1.52 31.75
CA VAL A 83 -11.56 1.72 30.37
C VAL A 83 -12.81 2.59 30.40
N CYS A 84 -12.83 3.63 29.56
CA CYS A 84 -14.00 4.47 29.40
C CYS A 84 -15.12 3.72 28.68
N LYS A 85 -16.28 3.58 29.31
CA LYS A 85 -17.43 2.84 28.80
C LYS A 85 -18.70 3.68 28.90
N ARG A 86 -19.65 3.43 28.00
CA ARG A 86 -20.99 4.00 28.12
C ARG A 86 -21.76 3.30 29.23
N MET A 87 -22.10 4.06 30.26
CA MET A 87 -22.82 3.55 31.43
C MET A 87 -24.33 3.43 31.13
N ALA A 88 -25.07 2.74 31.99
CA ALA A 88 -26.52 2.58 31.87
C ALA A 88 -27.31 3.92 31.91
N SER A 89 -26.66 5.01 32.32
CA SER A 89 -27.14 6.39 32.24
C SER A 89 -27.02 7.05 30.86
N GLY A 90 -26.41 6.38 29.88
CA GLY A 90 -26.24 6.86 28.50
C GLY A 90 -24.98 7.69 28.25
N CYS A 91 -24.39 8.29 29.29
CA CYS A 91 -23.09 9.00 29.22
C CYS A 91 -21.89 8.04 29.28
N THR A 92 -20.72 8.53 28.86
CA THR A 92 -19.44 7.81 29.01
C THR A 92 -18.73 8.18 30.31
N ASP A 93 -18.29 7.17 31.05
CA ASP A 93 -17.56 7.30 32.31
C ASP A 93 -16.52 6.16 32.46
N TRP A 94 -15.64 6.27 33.45
CA TRP A 94 -14.61 5.28 33.72
C TRP A 94 -15.16 4.07 34.48
N ASP A 95 -14.81 2.86 34.05
CA ASP A 95 -15.23 1.63 34.72
C ASP A 95 -14.38 1.29 35.97
N THR A 96 -14.72 0.19 36.65
CA THR A 96 -14.01 -0.28 37.84
C THR A 96 -12.58 -0.70 37.49
N ALA A 97 -11.59 -0.10 38.16
CA ALA A 97 -10.17 -0.30 37.86
C ALA A 97 -9.76 -1.78 37.97
N THR A 98 -9.28 -2.35 36.87
CA THR A 98 -8.79 -3.73 36.80
C THR A 98 -7.32 -3.76 37.20
N SER A 99 -7.00 -4.41 38.33
CA SER A 99 -5.66 -4.45 38.90
C SER A 99 -4.65 -5.16 37.97
N CYS A 100 -3.43 -4.61 37.86
CA CYS A 100 -2.39 -5.12 36.95
C CYS A 100 -1.71 -6.43 37.38
N GLY A 101 -2.03 -6.96 38.56
CA GLY A 101 -1.43 -8.20 39.07
C GLY A 101 -0.14 -7.99 39.88
N LEU A 102 0.53 -9.09 40.23
CA LEU A 102 1.69 -9.07 41.13
C LEU A 102 2.90 -8.38 40.47
N GLY A 103 3.35 -7.28 41.07
CA GLY A 103 4.57 -6.56 40.67
C GLY A 103 4.42 -5.58 39.51
N ALA A 104 3.33 -5.63 38.74
CA ALA A 104 3.10 -4.74 37.60
C ALA A 104 2.53 -3.38 38.04
N THR A 105 3.03 -2.29 37.45
CA THR A 105 2.56 -0.92 37.66
C THR A 105 1.79 -0.42 36.45
N CYS A 106 0.65 0.27 36.66
CA CYS A 106 -0.06 0.90 35.56
C CYS A 106 0.67 2.18 35.11
N SER A 107 0.91 2.33 33.81
CA SER A 107 1.35 3.58 33.17
C SER A 107 0.63 3.76 31.83
N ALA A 108 0.25 5.00 31.49
CA ALA A 108 -0.43 5.36 30.25
C ALA A 108 -1.69 4.52 29.88
N GLY A 109 -2.39 3.94 30.87
CA GLY A 109 -3.55 3.08 30.65
C GLY A 109 -3.22 1.63 30.26
N ALA A 110 -1.97 1.20 30.48
CA ALA A 110 -1.49 -0.17 30.30
C ALA A 110 -0.75 -0.66 31.55
N CYS A 111 -0.68 -1.98 31.74
CA CYS A 111 0.09 -2.61 32.81
C CYS A 111 1.52 -2.88 32.35
N LEU A 112 2.51 -2.34 33.05
CA LEU A 112 3.93 -2.56 32.78
C LEU A 112 4.56 -3.38 33.90
N LEU A 113 5.34 -4.40 33.52
CA LEU A 113 6.26 -5.08 34.43
C LEU A 113 7.51 -4.19 34.66
N PRO A 114 8.17 -4.28 35.83
CA PRO A 114 9.46 -3.63 36.03
C PRO A 114 10.52 -4.21 35.07
N PRO A 115 11.46 -3.39 34.56
CA PRO A 115 12.53 -3.89 33.70
C PRO A 115 13.50 -4.77 34.49
N ASP A 116 13.88 -5.92 33.90
CA ASP A 116 14.83 -6.85 34.50
C ASP A 116 16.21 -6.21 34.73
N ALA A 117 16.77 -6.43 35.93
CA ALA A 117 18.15 -6.08 36.22
C ALA A 117 19.07 -7.06 35.48
N GLY A 118 19.83 -6.55 34.49
CA GLY A 118 20.63 -7.38 33.59
C GLY A 118 21.66 -8.26 34.31
N ALA A 119 21.76 -9.52 33.88
CA ALA A 119 22.84 -10.41 34.29
C ALA A 119 24.19 -9.93 33.72
N PRO A 120 25.27 -9.87 34.52
CA PRO A 120 26.58 -9.47 34.04
C PRO A 120 27.37 -10.64 33.44
N ASP A 121 27.87 -10.47 32.23
CA ASP A 121 28.94 -11.34 31.69
C ASP A 121 30.20 -11.25 32.56
N SER A 122 30.86 -12.39 32.77
CA SER A 122 32.19 -12.43 33.40
C SER A 122 33.06 -13.55 32.85
N GLY A 123 33.46 -13.41 31.58
CA GLY A 123 34.57 -14.18 31.01
C GLY A 123 35.90 -13.73 31.62
N GLY A 124 36.46 -14.51 32.55
CA GLY A 124 37.74 -14.21 33.20
C GLY A 124 38.63 -15.45 33.28
N SER A 125 39.85 -15.36 32.76
CA SER A 125 40.85 -16.43 32.85
C SER A 125 41.80 -16.20 34.04
N GLY A 126 41.98 -17.24 34.86
CA GLY A 126 42.83 -17.25 36.04
C GLY A 126 43.04 -18.70 36.51
N ALA A 127 44.22 -19.01 37.03
CA ALA A 127 44.68 -20.39 37.18
C ALA A 127 44.61 -20.94 38.62
N ASP A 128 44.22 -22.22 38.68
CA ASP A 128 44.62 -23.27 39.62
C ASP A 128 44.53 -23.05 41.15
N SER A 129 43.63 -23.81 41.77
CA SER A 129 43.89 -24.52 43.05
C SER A 129 42.85 -25.65 43.18
N GLY A 130 43.14 -26.79 42.56
CA GLY A 130 42.16 -27.88 42.40
C GLY A 130 42.02 -28.88 43.56
N SER A 131 41.04 -29.78 43.45
CA SER A 131 41.07 -31.11 44.10
C SER A 131 40.08 -32.10 43.45
N PHE A 132 40.60 -32.98 42.58
CA PHE A 132 40.12 -34.33 42.21
C PHE A 132 38.64 -34.56 41.79
N ALA A 133 38.29 -35.41 40.80
CA ALA A 133 39.07 -36.39 40.03
C ALA A 133 38.59 -36.49 38.56
N ASP A 134 39.39 -37.20 37.75
CA ASP A 134 39.15 -37.50 36.33
C ASP A 134 38.26 -38.75 36.11
N ALA A 135 37.43 -38.74 35.06
CA ALA A 135 37.19 -39.87 34.17
C ALA A 135 36.28 -39.48 32.99
N GLY A 136 36.71 -39.77 31.75
CA GLY A 136 35.91 -39.59 30.52
C GLY A 136 34.93 -40.75 30.21
N PRO A 137 34.25 -40.70 29.06
CA PRO A 137 33.14 -41.61 28.74
C PRO A 137 33.58 -43.01 28.27
N ARG A 138 32.99 -44.06 28.85
CA ARG A 138 32.75 -45.37 28.20
C ARG A 138 31.77 -46.24 29.00
N THR A 139 31.18 -47.20 28.30
CA THR A 139 30.22 -48.18 28.81
C THR A 139 30.90 -49.39 29.45
N ASP A 140 30.37 -49.86 30.59
CA ASP A 140 30.34 -51.28 30.92
C ASP A 140 28.90 -51.71 31.26
N ALA A 141 28.70 -52.95 31.73
CA ALA A 141 27.38 -53.53 31.91
C ALA A 141 27.30 -54.36 33.20
N GLY A 142 26.43 -53.94 34.12
CA GLY A 142 26.09 -54.66 35.34
C GLY A 142 24.96 -53.97 36.08
N GLY A 143 23.84 -54.66 36.28
CA GLY A 143 22.68 -54.10 36.97
C GLY A 143 22.58 -54.54 38.43
N GLN A 144 22.40 -53.59 39.34
CA GLN A 144 21.59 -53.75 40.55
C GLN A 144 20.82 -52.45 40.83
N THR A 145 19.70 -52.59 41.54
CA THR A 145 18.76 -51.51 41.86
C THR A 145 19.12 -50.78 43.15
N ASP A 146 19.09 -49.45 43.14
CA ASP A 146 18.92 -48.63 44.34
C ASP A 146 17.52 -47.97 44.34
N ALA A 147 16.99 -47.63 45.51
CA ALA A 147 15.59 -47.25 45.71
C ALA A 147 15.45 -45.76 46.09
N GLY A 148 15.65 -44.87 45.12
CA GLY A 148 15.49 -43.42 45.26
C GLY A 148 14.14 -42.90 44.75
N GLY A 149 13.27 -42.44 45.64
CA GLY A 149 11.93 -41.94 45.28
C GLY A 149 11.87 -40.49 44.80
N GLN A 150 12.47 -40.17 43.64
CA GLN A 150 12.22 -38.91 42.92
C GLN A 150 12.01 -39.18 41.43
N THR A 151 11.10 -38.41 40.80
CA THR A 151 10.78 -38.49 39.38
C THR A 151 11.92 -37.94 38.53
N ASP A 152 12.55 -38.79 37.72
CA ASP A 152 13.40 -38.35 36.60
C ASP A 152 12.57 -38.15 35.32
N ALA A 153 13.25 -37.88 34.19
CA ALA A 153 12.65 -37.74 32.87
C ALA A 153 13.26 -38.74 31.86
N GLY A 154 13.32 -40.02 32.24
CA GLY A 154 13.82 -41.12 31.43
C GLY A 154 12.74 -41.80 30.57
N GLY A 155 13.07 -42.08 29.30
CA GLY A 155 12.16 -42.69 28.33
C GLY A 155 12.26 -44.21 28.19
N GLN A 156 12.31 -44.98 29.29
CA GLN A 156 12.20 -46.44 29.25
C GLN A 156 11.22 -46.99 30.28
N THR A 157 10.48 -48.05 29.89
CA THR A 157 9.43 -48.68 30.69
C THR A 157 9.99 -49.38 31.93
N ASP A 158 9.46 -49.03 33.10
CA ASP A 158 9.70 -49.80 34.33
C ASP A 158 8.78 -51.03 34.41
N ALA A 159 8.88 -51.77 35.51
CA ALA A 159 7.98 -52.88 35.86
C ALA A 159 7.03 -52.49 37.01
N GLY A 160 6.54 -51.24 36.98
CA GLY A 160 5.68 -50.66 38.00
C GLY A 160 4.20 -50.99 37.81
N GLY A 161 3.50 -51.27 38.91
CA GLY A 161 2.05 -51.54 38.91
C GLY A 161 1.16 -50.31 38.77
N GLN A 162 1.67 -49.18 38.27
CA GLN A 162 0.89 -47.98 37.99
C GLN A 162 0.87 -47.73 36.48
N THR A 163 -0.32 -47.44 35.93
CA THR A 163 -0.43 -46.98 34.56
C THR A 163 0.18 -45.59 34.47
N ASP A 164 1.40 -45.53 33.95
CA ASP A 164 2.09 -44.29 33.67
C ASP A 164 1.18 -43.35 32.86
N ALA A 165 1.16 -42.07 33.24
CA ALA A 165 0.23 -41.09 32.70
C ALA A 165 0.74 -40.58 31.34
N GLY A 166 0.79 -41.49 30.37
CA GLY A 166 1.33 -41.29 29.04
C GLY A 166 0.85 -39.96 28.45
N CYS A 167 1.82 -39.13 28.08
CA CYS A 167 1.61 -37.71 27.80
C CYS A 167 0.39 -37.49 26.88
N VAL A 168 -0.56 -36.68 27.37
CA VAL A 168 -1.82 -36.42 26.68
C VAL A 168 -1.57 -35.41 25.55
N PRO A 169 -1.73 -35.78 24.27
CA PRO A 169 -1.54 -34.87 23.15
C PRO A 169 -2.51 -33.70 23.22
N GLU A 170 -2.04 -32.48 22.98
CA GLU A 170 -2.88 -31.29 23.16
C GLU A 170 -4.02 -31.22 22.10
N PRO A 171 -5.15 -30.53 22.37
CA PRO A 171 -6.18 -30.32 21.35
C PRO A 171 -5.61 -29.61 20.11
N ALA A 172 -6.11 -29.92 18.91
CA ALA A 172 -5.52 -29.39 17.67
C ALA A 172 -5.45 -27.84 17.63
N ALA A 173 -6.45 -27.15 18.20
CA ALA A 173 -6.44 -25.70 18.35
C ALA A 173 -5.34 -25.19 19.29
N ALA A 174 -5.01 -25.92 20.37
CA ALA A 174 -3.92 -25.58 21.28
C ALA A 174 -2.55 -25.82 20.61
N PHE A 175 -2.40 -26.91 19.86
CA PHE A 175 -1.20 -27.22 19.06
C PHE A 175 -0.90 -26.11 18.04
N CYS A 176 -1.92 -25.66 17.30
CA CYS A 176 -1.79 -24.55 16.38
C CYS A 176 -1.45 -23.25 17.12
N ALA A 177 -2.18 -22.88 18.17
CA ALA A 177 -1.92 -21.66 18.93
C ALA A 177 -0.51 -21.62 19.57
N ARG A 178 -0.05 -22.73 20.16
CA ARG A 178 1.29 -22.87 20.76
C ARG A 178 2.41 -22.73 19.73
N LEU A 179 2.18 -23.22 18.50
CA LEU A 179 3.11 -23.08 17.38
C LEU A 179 2.92 -21.78 16.60
N GLY A 180 2.09 -20.85 17.11
CA GLY A 180 1.79 -19.56 16.50
C GLY A 180 1.14 -19.69 15.13
N LYS A 181 0.30 -20.71 14.91
CA LYS A 181 -0.38 -21.00 13.64
C LYS A 181 -1.88 -20.69 13.75
N GLU A 182 -2.38 -20.01 12.74
CA GLU A 182 -3.72 -19.42 12.70
C GLU A 182 -4.52 -19.91 11.48
N CYS A 183 -3.86 -20.52 10.49
CA CYS A 183 -4.53 -20.98 9.28
C CYS A 183 -3.83 -22.14 8.54
N GLY A 184 -4.61 -22.97 7.85
CA GLY A 184 -4.13 -23.98 6.91
C GLY A 184 -3.41 -25.20 7.54
N PRO A 185 -3.04 -26.20 6.73
CA PRO A 185 -2.41 -27.43 7.22
C PRO A 185 -1.00 -27.18 7.77
N TRP A 186 -0.68 -27.77 8.93
CA TRP A 186 0.65 -27.67 9.55
C TRP A 186 1.15 -29.02 10.07
N THR A 187 2.47 -29.20 10.06
CA THR A 187 3.14 -30.36 10.67
C THR A 187 4.21 -29.85 11.64
N GLY A 188 4.23 -30.39 12.86
CA GLY A 188 5.14 -29.92 13.91
C GLY A 188 5.27 -30.92 15.06
N VAL A 189 6.04 -30.54 16.07
CA VAL A 189 6.24 -31.34 17.28
C VAL A 189 5.18 -30.97 18.32
N ASP A 190 4.49 -31.99 18.82
CA ASP A 190 3.43 -31.88 19.82
C ASP A 190 3.99 -31.61 21.23
N ASN A 191 3.12 -31.29 22.20
CA ASN A 191 3.51 -31.14 23.61
C ASN A 191 4.21 -32.41 24.16
N CYS A 192 3.92 -33.57 23.57
CA CYS A 192 4.51 -34.87 23.91
C CYS A 192 5.75 -35.27 23.09
N GLY A 193 6.38 -34.35 22.35
CA GLY A 193 7.61 -34.61 21.60
C GLY A 193 7.46 -35.44 20.31
N GLY A 194 6.30 -36.07 20.09
CA GLY A 194 5.96 -36.73 18.83
C GLY A 194 5.67 -35.72 17.69
N SER A 195 5.98 -36.10 16.46
CA SER A 195 5.59 -35.31 15.28
C SER A 195 4.11 -35.55 14.93
N ARG A 196 3.36 -34.48 14.70
CA ARG A 196 1.92 -34.49 14.43
C ARG A 196 1.56 -33.59 13.24
N VAL A 197 0.60 -34.06 12.45
CA VAL A 197 -0.03 -33.31 11.36
C VAL A 197 -1.39 -32.82 11.82
N VAL A 198 -1.69 -31.54 11.59
CA VAL A 198 -3.04 -30.98 11.71
C VAL A 198 -3.46 -30.50 10.32
N SER A 199 -4.58 -31.01 9.82
CA SER A 199 -5.05 -30.77 8.44
C SER A 199 -5.52 -29.35 8.19
N ASP A 200 -5.93 -28.62 9.23
CA ASP A 200 -6.21 -27.19 9.17
C ASP A 200 -6.06 -26.56 10.57
N CYS A 201 -5.25 -25.51 10.68
CA CYS A 201 -5.13 -24.66 11.88
C CYS A 201 -6.16 -23.52 11.92
N GLY A 202 -6.92 -23.27 10.84
CA GLY A 202 -7.98 -22.27 10.81
C GLY A 202 -8.11 -21.54 9.47
N ALA A 203 -8.97 -20.52 9.45
CA ALA A 203 -9.16 -19.63 8.31
C ALA A 203 -9.00 -18.17 8.75
N CYS A 204 -8.23 -17.40 7.99
CA CYS A 204 -8.14 -15.96 8.20
C CYS A 204 -9.49 -15.31 7.89
N THR A 205 -9.94 -14.37 8.72
CA THR A 205 -11.14 -13.57 8.44
C THR A 205 -10.95 -12.57 7.29
N THR A 206 -9.69 -12.32 6.91
CA THR A 206 -9.29 -11.41 5.83
C THR A 206 -7.93 -11.85 5.26
N GLY A 207 -7.77 -11.78 3.93
CA GLY A 207 -6.49 -12.01 3.26
C GLY A 207 -6.10 -13.48 3.08
N LEU A 208 -4.95 -13.70 2.44
CA LEU A 208 -4.39 -15.03 2.18
C LEU A 208 -3.61 -15.55 3.41
N CYS A 209 -3.77 -16.83 3.72
CA CYS A 209 -2.95 -17.50 4.73
C CYS A 209 -1.45 -17.47 4.36
N GLY A 210 -0.58 -17.07 5.28
CA GLY A 210 0.86 -16.94 5.05
C GLY A 210 1.26 -15.84 4.05
N SER A 211 0.45 -14.78 3.92
CA SER A 211 0.69 -13.66 2.99
C SER A 211 1.03 -12.34 3.70
N GLN A 212 1.38 -11.30 2.93
CA GLN A 212 1.69 -9.95 3.42
C GLN A 212 2.81 -9.90 4.49
N GLY A 213 3.77 -10.83 4.43
CA GLY A 213 4.87 -10.93 5.39
C GLY A 213 4.50 -11.62 6.71
N ALA A 214 3.25 -12.08 6.85
CA ALA A 214 2.87 -13.03 7.90
C ALA A 214 3.66 -14.34 7.69
N GLY A 215 4.07 -15.00 8.78
CA GLY A 215 4.79 -16.27 8.72
C GLY A 215 3.94 -17.39 8.10
N ALA A 216 4.60 -18.47 7.66
CA ALA A 216 3.90 -19.65 7.13
C ALA A 216 2.82 -20.12 8.13
N ASN A 217 1.59 -20.30 7.62
CA ASN A 217 0.39 -20.68 8.39
C ASN A 217 -0.08 -19.65 9.44
N THR A 218 0.17 -18.35 9.22
CA THR A 218 -0.35 -17.23 10.04
C THR A 218 -1.14 -16.23 9.18
N CYS A 219 -1.99 -15.42 9.81
CA CYS A 219 -2.90 -14.50 9.14
C CYS A 219 -2.35 -13.06 9.06
N PRO A 220 -2.64 -12.33 7.97
CA PRO A 220 -2.18 -10.95 7.80
C PRO A 220 -3.01 -9.95 8.62
N ALA A 221 -2.37 -8.89 9.11
CA ALA A 221 -3.00 -7.85 9.90
C ALA A 221 -3.95 -6.96 9.05
N VAL A 222 -5.11 -6.60 9.61
CA VAL A 222 -6.14 -5.82 8.92
C VAL A 222 -5.76 -4.34 8.82
N VAL A 223 -5.43 -3.87 7.61
CA VAL A 223 -5.44 -2.43 7.28
C VAL A 223 -6.76 -2.08 6.59
N ALA A 224 -7.80 -1.82 7.38
CA ALA A 224 -9.03 -1.22 6.89
C ALA A 224 -8.79 0.27 6.61
N LEU A 225 -9.05 0.74 5.39
CA LEU A 225 -8.97 2.16 5.06
C LEU A 225 -10.09 2.93 5.80
N PRO A 226 -9.76 3.95 6.62
CA PRO A 226 -10.76 4.66 7.42
C PRO A 226 -11.69 5.50 6.54
N THR A 227 -13.00 5.30 6.69
CA THR A 227 -14.03 6.00 5.92
C THR A 227 -14.32 7.40 6.48
N GLY A 228 -13.45 8.36 6.14
CA GLY A 228 -13.75 9.80 6.17
C GLY A 228 -13.36 10.59 7.44
N VAL A 229 -12.71 11.74 7.23
CA VAL A 229 -12.46 12.81 8.22
C VAL A 229 -12.53 14.17 7.49
N CYS A 230 -12.87 15.26 8.19
CA CYS A 230 -13.17 16.59 7.65
C CYS A 230 -12.37 17.69 8.39
N THR A 231 -12.19 18.93 7.91
CA THR A 231 -12.67 19.56 6.66
C THR A 231 -11.50 20.26 5.91
N LEU A 232 -11.30 21.58 5.67
CA LEU A 232 -12.07 22.81 5.89
C LEU A 232 -11.73 23.89 4.82
N ASN A 233 -11.94 23.59 3.54
CA ASN A 233 -12.05 24.60 2.47
C ASN A 233 -13.26 24.33 1.54
N GLY A 234 -14.36 23.84 2.15
CA GLY A 234 -15.65 23.62 1.48
C GLY A 234 -15.91 22.21 0.91
N PHE A 235 -14.92 21.32 0.88
CA PHE A 235 -15.09 19.96 0.31
C PHE A 235 -15.01 18.85 1.37
N CYS A 236 -16.13 18.14 1.55
CA CYS A 236 -16.22 16.79 2.11
C CYS A 236 -17.49 16.10 1.55
N SER A 237 -17.45 14.77 1.44
CA SER A 237 -18.29 13.93 0.56
C SER A 237 -18.10 14.25 -0.94
N VAL A 238 -17.91 13.28 -1.84
CA VAL A 238 -17.68 11.83 -1.72
C VAL A 238 -16.24 11.54 -2.15
N MET A 239 -15.56 10.52 -1.60
CA MET A 239 -14.33 9.97 -2.21
C MET A 239 -14.74 9.15 -3.44
N PRO A 240 -14.56 9.67 -4.68
CA PRO A 240 -15.15 9.09 -5.86
C PRO A 240 -14.06 8.27 -6.56
N SER A 241 -14.10 6.97 -6.31
CA SER A 241 -13.03 5.98 -6.50
C SER A 241 -11.99 5.95 -5.36
N PRO A 242 -11.75 4.79 -4.73
CA PRO A 242 -10.55 4.55 -3.94
C PRO A 242 -9.30 4.26 -4.81
N VAL A 243 -9.40 4.35 -6.14
CA VAL A 243 -8.35 3.94 -7.09
C VAL A 243 -8.34 4.79 -8.37
N ASN A 244 -7.25 5.53 -8.59
CA ASN A 244 -6.95 6.21 -9.87
C ASN A 244 -6.23 5.27 -10.88
N ALA A 245 -6.45 3.96 -10.76
CA ALA A 245 -5.85 2.93 -11.63
C ALA A 245 -6.71 2.72 -12.89
N GLN A 246 -6.15 2.22 -13.99
CA GLN A 246 -6.99 1.82 -15.13
C GLN A 246 -7.74 0.53 -14.77
N LEU A 247 -9.07 0.56 -14.86
CA LEU A 247 -9.84 -0.69 -14.89
C LEU A 247 -9.62 -1.35 -16.25
N ARG A 248 -9.52 -2.67 -16.27
CA ARG A 248 -9.18 -3.48 -17.43
C ARG A 248 -10.29 -4.45 -17.83
N ALA A 249 -11.12 -4.88 -16.88
CA ALA A 249 -12.25 -5.76 -17.13
C ALA A 249 -13.40 -5.48 -16.15
N VAL A 250 -14.63 -5.81 -16.54
CA VAL A 250 -15.85 -5.73 -15.75
C VAL A 250 -16.73 -6.95 -16.00
N TYR A 251 -17.41 -7.43 -14.95
CA TYR A 251 -18.40 -8.50 -15.00
C TYR A 251 -19.68 -8.04 -14.31
N ALA A 252 -20.83 -8.25 -14.97
CA ALA A 252 -22.14 -7.80 -14.48
C ALA A 252 -23.01 -9.00 -14.08
N LEU A 253 -23.53 -8.97 -12.85
CA LEU A 253 -24.36 -10.04 -12.31
C LEU A 253 -25.86 -9.78 -12.55
N PRO A 254 -26.70 -10.84 -12.65
CA PRO A 254 -28.12 -10.70 -13.00
C PRO A 254 -28.96 -9.87 -12.02
N ASP A 255 -28.53 -9.77 -10.76
CA ASP A 255 -29.17 -8.93 -9.75
C ASP A 255 -29.00 -7.42 -10.04
N GLY A 256 -27.92 -7.02 -10.70
CA GLY A 256 -27.53 -5.63 -10.93
C GLY A 256 -26.31 -5.18 -10.11
N THR A 257 -25.65 -6.10 -9.41
CA THR A 257 -24.30 -5.93 -8.89
C THR A 257 -23.28 -6.08 -10.02
N ALA A 258 -22.06 -5.57 -9.82
CA ALA A 258 -20.99 -5.72 -10.81
C ALA A 258 -19.60 -5.70 -10.15
N TRP A 259 -18.68 -6.49 -10.69
CA TRP A 259 -17.28 -6.53 -10.28
C TRP A 259 -16.41 -5.94 -11.40
N ALA A 260 -15.43 -5.11 -11.06
CA ALA A 260 -14.47 -4.57 -12.02
C ALA A 260 -13.04 -4.68 -11.46
N VAL A 261 -12.07 -4.92 -12.33
CA VAL A 261 -10.67 -5.15 -11.93
C VAL A 261 -9.71 -4.37 -12.81
N GLY A 262 -8.45 -4.24 -12.39
CA GLY A 262 -7.45 -3.55 -13.21
C GLY A 262 -6.03 -3.54 -12.66
N GLU A 263 -5.33 -2.45 -12.95
CA GLU A 263 -3.92 -2.26 -12.61
C GLU A 263 -3.67 -2.20 -11.10
N LEU A 264 -2.44 -2.52 -10.68
CA LEU A 264 -2.00 -2.45 -9.27
C LEU A 264 -2.90 -3.27 -8.33
N GLY A 265 -3.30 -4.47 -8.77
CA GLY A 265 -4.15 -5.40 -8.02
C GLY A 265 -5.55 -4.87 -7.68
N THR A 266 -6.04 -3.89 -8.44
CA THR A 266 -7.31 -3.20 -8.16
C THR A 266 -8.50 -4.12 -8.39
N VAL A 267 -9.41 -4.17 -7.41
CA VAL A 267 -10.73 -4.82 -7.51
C VAL A 267 -11.80 -3.90 -6.93
N ILE A 268 -12.94 -3.79 -7.60
CA ILE A 268 -14.10 -2.97 -7.22
C ILE A 268 -15.36 -3.84 -7.29
N HIS A 269 -16.27 -3.69 -6.33
CA HIS A 269 -17.62 -4.25 -6.34
C HIS A 269 -18.65 -3.14 -6.19
N TRP A 270 -19.63 -3.12 -7.10
CA TRP A 270 -20.86 -2.36 -6.99
C TRP A 270 -21.95 -3.26 -6.42
N ASP A 271 -22.43 -2.99 -5.20
CA ASP A 271 -23.40 -3.84 -4.49
C ASP A 271 -24.88 -3.55 -4.84
N GLY A 272 -25.13 -2.81 -5.92
CA GLY A 272 -26.46 -2.31 -6.29
C GLY A 272 -26.80 -0.94 -5.69
N SER A 273 -26.06 -0.49 -4.66
CA SER A 273 -26.27 0.80 -3.99
C SER A 273 -24.98 1.59 -3.71
N SER A 274 -23.87 0.89 -3.47
CA SER A 274 -22.60 1.44 -3.02
C SER A 274 -21.41 0.77 -3.72
N ILE A 275 -20.24 1.43 -3.65
CA ILE A 275 -18.98 0.91 -4.16
C ILE A 275 -18.11 0.45 -2.99
N ARG A 276 -17.66 -0.81 -3.04
CA ARG A 276 -16.57 -1.35 -2.22
C ARG A 276 -15.34 -1.57 -3.11
N GLY A 277 -14.15 -1.39 -2.55
CA GLY A 277 -12.91 -1.50 -3.30
C GLY A 277 -11.80 -2.15 -2.47
N TRP A 278 -11.02 -3.01 -3.13
CA TRP A 278 -9.87 -3.69 -2.56
C TRP A 278 -8.62 -3.41 -3.40
N VAL A 279 -7.47 -3.61 -2.78
CA VAL A 279 -6.17 -3.65 -3.44
C VAL A 279 -5.51 -4.96 -3.06
N LEU A 280 -5.41 -5.88 -4.01
CA LEU A 280 -4.68 -7.12 -3.80
C LEU A 280 -3.18 -6.81 -3.97
N LEU A 281 -2.40 -6.99 -2.90
CA LEU A 281 -1.01 -6.53 -2.82
C LEU A 281 -0.01 -7.42 -3.61
N ASN A 282 -0.38 -7.84 -4.82
CA ASN A 282 0.42 -8.70 -5.69
C ASN A 282 1.10 -7.95 -6.87
N SER A 283 0.92 -6.63 -6.94
CA SER A 283 1.37 -5.71 -8.02
C SER A 283 0.98 -6.08 -9.46
N LYS A 284 0.21 -7.16 -9.69
CA LYS A 284 -0.22 -7.58 -11.02
C LYS A 284 -1.35 -6.69 -11.53
N THR A 285 -1.44 -6.58 -12.86
CA THR A 285 -2.63 -6.06 -13.53
C THR A 285 -3.56 -7.24 -13.78
N PHE A 286 -4.77 -7.21 -13.22
CA PHE A 286 -5.82 -8.15 -13.61
C PHE A 286 -6.38 -7.72 -14.96
N GLU A 287 -6.47 -8.65 -15.91
CA GLU A 287 -6.90 -8.44 -17.29
C GLU A 287 -8.30 -9.03 -17.56
N SER A 288 -8.86 -9.82 -16.63
CA SER A 288 -10.19 -10.43 -16.74
C SER A 288 -10.79 -10.73 -15.36
N VAL A 289 -12.12 -10.71 -15.27
CA VAL A 289 -12.91 -11.01 -14.07
C VAL A 289 -14.20 -11.74 -14.44
N TRP A 290 -14.60 -12.70 -13.61
CA TRP A 290 -15.86 -13.45 -13.72
C TRP A 290 -16.43 -13.74 -12.32
N ALA A 291 -17.75 -13.86 -12.17
CA ALA A 291 -18.37 -14.19 -10.88
C ALA A 291 -19.67 -14.99 -11.03
N THR A 292 -20.07 -15.71 -9.97
CA THR A 292 -21.46 -16.22 -9.83
C THR A 292 -22.28 -15.44 -8.81
N GLY A 293 -21.66 -14.50 -8.09
CA GLY A 293 -22.26 -13.73 -7.00
C GLY A 293 -21.18 -12.95 -6.25
N PRO A 294 -21.54 -12.22 -5.18
CA PRO A 294 -20.56 -11.48 -4.36
C PRO A 294 -19.53 -12.40 -3.68
N ASP A 295 -19.91 -13.65 -3.41
CA ASP A 295 -19.13 -14.62 -2.62
C ASP A 295 -18.43 -15.69 -3.48
N ASN A 296 -18.39 -15.53 -4.81
CA ASN A 296 -17.55 -16.34 -5.69
C ASN A 296 -17.15 -15.52 -6.92
N VAL A 297 -15.97 -14.92 -6.85
CA VAL A 297 -15.40 -14.01 -7.86
C VAL A 297 -14.02 -14.51 -8.24
N TRP A 298 -13.75 -14.66 -9.53
CA TRP A 298 -12.47 -15.08 -10.06
C TRP A 298 -11.83 -13.94 -10.86
N VAL A 299 -10.54 -13.72 -10.64
CA VAL A 299 -9.78 -12.66 -11.31
C VAL A 299 -8.51 -13.26 -11.91
N ALA A 300 -8.21 -12.90 -13.16
CA ALA A 300 -7.06 -13.43 -13.89
C ALA A 300 -6.11 -12.31 -14.30
N SER A 301 -4.82 -12.63 -14.26
CA SER A 301 -3.71 -11.77 -14.62
C SER A 301 -2.63 -12.60 -15.29
N ARG A 302 -1.67 -11.91 -15.91
CA ARG A 302 -0.43 -12.54 -16.38
C ARG A 302 0.33 -13.10 -15.19
N GLY A 303 0.23 -14.42 -15.01
CA GLY A 303 0.93 -15.19 -13.98
C GLY A 303 0.21 -15.35 -12.64
N ALA A 304 -1.06 -14.95 -12.48
CA ALA A 304 -1.86 -15.32 -11.29
C ALA A 304 -3.37 -15.39 -11.59
N VAL A 305 -4.05 -16.36 -10.99
CA VAL A 305 -5.52 -16.52 -10.96
C VAL A 305 -5.97 -16.63 -9.51
N LEU A 306 -6.86 -15.75 -9.05
CA LEU A 306 -7.34 -15.75 -7.65
C LEU A 306 -8.87 -15.91 -7.59
N GLN A 307 -9.36 -16.57 -6.54
CA GLN A 307 -10.78 -16.72 -6.21
C GLN A 307 -11.10 -16.01 -4.89
N TYR A 308 -12.06 -15.09 -4.87
CA TYR A 308 -12.75 -14.63 -3.66
C TYR A 308 -13.88 -15.59 -3.28
N ASP A 309 -14.06 -15.88 -1.99
CA ASP A 309 -15.10 -16.80 -1.48
C ASP A 309 -16.17 -16.14 -0.59
N GLY A 310 -16.26 -14.80 -0.62
CA GLY A 310 -17.08 -14.01 0.30
C GLY A 310 -16.32 -13.50 1.52
N THR A 311 -15.18 -14.12 1.88
CA THR A 311 -14.35 -13.74 3.03
C THR A 311 -12.89 -13.48 2.67
N VAL A 312 -12.29 -14.36 1.88
CA VAL A 312 -10.86 -14.35 1.54
C VAL A 312 -10.64 -14.57 0.05
N TRP A 313 -9.54 -14.00 -0.45
CA TRP A 313 -8.97 -14.40 -1.73
C TRP A 313 -8.11 -15.65 -1.52
N ARG A 314 -8.20 -16.62 -2.42
CA ARG A 314 -7.35 -17.82 -2.50
C ARG A 314 -6.61 -17.83 -3.83
N ASP A 315 -5.35 -18.26 -3.82
CA ASP A 315 -4.63 -18.54 -5.06
C ASP A 315 -5.20 -19.81 -5.70
N ARG A 316 -5.49 -19.73 -6.99
CA ARG A 316 -6.01 -20.79 -7.86
C ARG A 316 -5.22 -20.86 -9.16
N THR A 317 -3.98 -20.36 -9.20
CA THR A 317 -3.17 -20.32 -10.43
C THR A 317 -2.92 -21.73 -10.98
N PRO A 318 -3.23 -22.02 -12.27
CA PRO A 318 -2.99 -23.33 -12.86
C PRO A 318 -1.50 -23.60 -13.09
N PRO A 319 -1.08 -24.87 -13.23
CA PRO A 319 0.31 -25.25 -13.50
C PRO A 319 0.72 -24.96 -14.96
N VAL A 320 0.91 -23.68 -15.27
CA VAL A 320 1.31 -23.17 -16.59
C VAL A 320 2.49 -22.18 -16.46
N PRO A 321 3.22 -21.89 -17.54
CA PRO A 321 4.30 -20.90 -17.50
C PRO A 321 3.82 -19.51 -17.04
N ALA A 322 4.72 -18.77 -16.39
CA ALA A 322 4.44 -17.41 -15.94
C ALA A 322 3.98 -16.49 -17.10
N ASP A 323 3.17 -15.50 -16.74
CA ASP A 323 2.66 -14.46 -17.63
C ASP A 323 1.82 -14.91 -18.86
N SER A 324 1.40 -16.19 -18.90
CA SER A 324 0.68 -16.76 -20.03
C SER A 324 -0.85 -16.55 -20.02
N ILE A 325 -1.47 -16.51 -18.83
CA ILE A 325 -2.93 -16.38 -18.63
C ILE A 325 -3.39 -14.94 -18.87
N ARG A 326 -4.61 -14.77 -19.39
CA ARG A 326 -5.27 -13.48 -19.63
C ARG A 326 -6.75 -13.47 -19.22
N ALA A 327 -7.48 -14.51 -19.59
CA ALA A 327 -8.94 -14.56 -19.50
C ALA A 327 -9.43 -15.55 -18.44
N VAL A 328 -10.55 -15.25 -17.78
CA VAL A 328 -11.29 -16.17 -16.90
C VAL A 328 -12.78 -16.08 -17.15
N TRP A 329 -13.43 -17.25 -17.24
CA TRP A 329 -14.89 -17.38 -17.34
C TRP A 329 -15.31 -18.70 -16.70
N GLY A 330 -16.51 -18.81 -16.14
CA GLY A 330 -17.01 -20.06 -15.59
C GLY A 330 -18.49 -20.32 -15.87
N LYS A 331 -18.85 -21.61 -15.80
CA LYS A 331 -20.23 -22.10 -15.88
C LYS A 331 -20.84 -22.28 -14.49
N SER A 332 -20.02 -22.53 -13.47
CA SER A 332 -20.42 -22.57 -12.06
C SER A 332 -19.21 -22.39 -11.14
N ALA A 333 -19.40 -22.26 -9.82
CA ALA A 333 -18.30 -22.20 -8.86
C ALA A 333 -17.38 -23.45 -8.85
N ALA A 334 -17.85 -24.58 -9.40
CA ALA A 334 -17.10 -25.82 -9.60
C ALA A 334 -16.75 -26.09 -11.07
N GLU A 335 -16.97 -25.14 -11.98
CA GLU A 335 -16.57 -25.26 -13.38
C GLU A 335 -16.13 -23.89 -13.91
N VAL A 336 -14.80 -23.67 -13.88
CA VAL A 336 -14.16 -22.41 -14.28
C VAL A 336 -13.07 -22.70 -15.30
N TYR A 337 -12.94 -21.83 -16.29
CA TYR A 337 -12.00 -21.92 -17.39
C TYR A 337 -11.08 -20.70 -17.38
N VAL A 338 -9.78 -20.91 -17.65
CA VAL A 338 -8.83 -19.82 -17.88
C VAL A 338 -8.09 -19.98 -19.19
N GLY A 339 -7.98 -18.87 -19.92
CA GLY A 339 -7.46 -18.77 -21.27
C GLY A 339 -6.14 -18.00 -21.32
N GLY A 340 -5.27 -18.38 -22.25
CA GLY A 340 -4.00 -17.68 -22.47
C GLY A 340 -3.18 -18.21 -23.64
N ARG A 341 -1.89 -17.87 -23.66
CA ARG A 341 -0.93 -18.33 -24.67
C ARG A 341 0.52 -18.42 -24.19
N VAL A 342 1.27 -19.31 -24.81
CA VAL A 342 2.74 -19.43 -24.74
C VAL A 342 3.30 -19.56 -26.17
N SER A 343 4.62 -19.49 -26.34
CA SER A 343 5.28 -19.66 -27.65
C SER A 343 4.99 -20.99 -28.34
N ALA A 344 4.61 -22.03 -27.58
CA ALA A 344 4.24 -23.35 -28.08
C ALA A 344 2.77 -23.50 -28.51
N GLY A 345 1.88 -22.56 -28.16
CA GLY A 345 0.46 -22.64 -28.49
C GLY A 345 -0.49 -21.98 -27.48
N GLY A 346 -1.79 -22.13 -27.74
CA GLY A 346 -2.86 -21.65 -26.86
C GLY A 346 -2.99 -22.47 -25.59
N ILE A 347 -3.40 -21.80 -24.51
CA ILE A 347 -3.71 -22.41 -23.22
C ILE A 347 -5.21 -22.30 -22.98
N LEU A 348 -5.81 -23.43 -22.62
CA LEU A 348 -7.10 -23.51 -21.96
C LEU A 348 -6.95 -24.49 -20.79
N GLN A 349 -7.33 -24.07 -19.59
CA GLN A 349 -7.33 -24.90 -18.38
C GLN A 349 -8.74 -24.90 -17.80
N ARG A 350 -9.23 -26.06 -17.35
CA ARG A 350 -10.54 -26.24 -16.70
C ARG A 350 -10.38 -26.68 -15.25
N TRP A 351 -10.92 -25.88 -14.34
CA TRP A 351 -11.11 -26.18 -12.93
C TRP A 351 -12.40 -27.00 -12.74
N ASP A 352 -12.33 -28.07 -11.97
CA ASP A 352 -13.47 -28.97 -11.69
C ASP A 352 -14.07 -28.83 -10.28
N GLY A 353 -13.68 -27.78 -9.55
CA GLY A 353 -13.97 -27.60 -8.13
C GLY A 353 -12.83 -28.03 -7.21
N SER A 354 -11.91 -28.88 -7.69
CA SER A 354 -10.81 -29.47 -6.91
C SER A 354 -9.43 -29.36 -7.56
N ALA A 355 -9.35 -29.49 -8.89
CA ALA A 355 -8.11 -29.55 -9.65
C ALA A 355 -8.21 -28.85 -11.01
N TRP A 356 -7.06 -28.54 -11.60
CA TRP A 356 -6.94 -28.04 -12.98
C TRP A 356 -6.67 -29.16 -13.97
N SER A 357 -7.31 -29.10 -15.13
CA SER A 357 -7.15 -30.01 -16.25
C SER A 357 -6.86 -29.24 -17.54
N ALA A 358 -5.82 -29.65 -18.27
CA ALA A 358 -5.40 -28.98 -19.50
C ALA A 358 -6.28 -29.40 -20.69
N LEU A 359 -6.69 -28.43 -21.50
CA LEU A 359 -7.47 -28.62 -22.73
C LEU A 359 -6.71 -28.01 -23.92
N SER A 360 -6.98 -28.52 -25.12
CA SER A 360 -6.31 -28.07 -26.36
C SER A 360 -7.23 -27.16 -27.19
N PRO A 361 -7.18 -25.83 -27.04
CA PRO A 361 -8.17 -24.92 -27.65
C PRO A 361 -8.04 -24.75 -29.17
N GLY A 362 -6.92 -25.18 -29.78
CA GLY A 362 -6.64 -24.98 -31.21
C GLY A 362 -6.21 -23.56 -31.61
N LEU A 363 -6.52 -22.55 -30.80
CA LEU A 363 -6.15 -21.13 -30.99
C LEU A 363 -5.51 -20.54 -29.71
N TYR A 364 -4.79 -19.42 -29.84
CA TYR A 364 -4.37 -18.60 -28.71
C TYR A 364 -5.59 -17.91 -28.09
N VAL A 365 -6.00 -18.32 -26.90
CA VAL A 365 -7.13 -17.68 -26.22
C VAL A 365 -6.71 -16.30 -25.71
N SER A 366 -7.33 -15.25 -26.25
CA SER A 366 -7.20 -13.88 -25.76
C SER A 366 -8.27 -13.51 -24.77
N ASP A 367 -9.49 -14.01 -24.97
CA ASP A 367 -10.68 -13.70 -24.16
C ASP A 367 -11.65 -14.91 -24.08
N LEU A 368 -12.53 -14.93 -23.08
CA LEU A 368 -13.48 -15.99 -22.79
C LEU A 368 -14.87 -15.42 -22.48
N THR A 369 -15.90 -15.89 -23.20
CA THR A 369 -17.28 -15.43 -23.04
C THR A 369 -18.27 -16.60 -23.13
N SER A 370 -19.58 -16.34 -23.13
CA SER A 370 -20.62 -17.36 -23.25
C SER A 370 -21.40 -17.30 -24.57
N LEU A 371 -22.11 -18.38 -24.88
CA LEU A 371 -23.27 -18.38 -25.76
C LEU A 371 -24.28 -19.43 -25.27
N ASN A 372 -25.46 -19.00 -24.83
CA ASN A 372 -26.48 -19.82 -24.14
C ASN A 372 -25.91 -20.59 -22.92
N GLY A 373 -24.92 -20.01 -22.22
CA GLY A 373 -24.26 -20.66 -21.07
C GLY A 373 -23.27 -21.77 -21.43
N ASP A 374 -22.93 -21.96 -22.70
CA ASP A 374 -21.74 -22.72 -23.12
C ASP A 374 -20.54 -21.80 -23.30
N LEU A 375 -19.34 -22.36 -23.14
CA LEU A 375 -18.07 -21.64 -23.27
C LEU A 375 -17.83 -21.22 -24.72
N VAL A 376 -17.40 -19.96 -24.90
CA VAL A 376 -16.92 -19.42 -26.17
C VAL A 376 -15.49 -18.94 -25.99
N LEU A 377 -14.59 -19.45 -26.84
CA LEU A 377 -13.19 -19.06 -26.93
C LEU A 377 -13.03 -17.96 -27.98
N VAL A 378 -12.29 -16.91 -27.67
CA VAL A 378 -11.96 -15.81 -28.60
C VAL A 378 -10.44 -15.69 -28.71
N GLY A 379 -9.90 -15.54 -29.92
CA GLY A 379 -8.48 -15.22 -30.10
C GLY A 379 -7.92 -15.53 -31.49
N ASP A 380 -6.62 -15.83 -31.57
CA ASP A 380 -5.83 -15.82 -32.82
C ASP A 380 -5.03 -17.10 -33.10
N ASN A 381 -4.72 -17.38 -34.37
CA ASN A 381 -3.77 -18.43 -34.76
C ASN A 381 -2.34 -17.88 -34.91
N ASN A 382 -1.32 -18.71 -34.64
CA ASN A 382 0.09 -18.32 -34.69
C ASN A 382 0.66 -18.20 -36.14
N GLY A 383 -0.20 -17.92 -37.12
CA GLY A 383 0.18 -17.87 -38.53
C GLY A 383 0.86 -16.56 -38.93
N TRP A 384 1.64 -16.61 -40.02
CA TRP A 384 2.06 -15.40 -40.74
C TRP A 384 0.84 -14.63 -41.27
N ASN A 385 -0.18 -15.35 -41.74
CA ASN A 385 -1.53 -14.83 -41.92
C ASN A 385 -2.31 -15.07 -40.63
N ARG A 386 -2.24 -14.16 -39.65
CA ARG A 386 -3.08 -14.27 -38.44
C ARG A 386 -4.56 -14.25 -38.83
N THR A 387 -5.25 -15.30 -38.46
CA THR A 387 -6.72 -15.38 -38.50
C THR A 387 -7.21 -15.33 -37.07
N TYR A 388 -8.16 -14.45 -36.80
CA TYR A 388 -8.87 -14.38 -35.53
C TYR A 388 -10.15 -15.21 -35.65
N ALA A 389 -10.51 -15.93 -34.58
CA ALA A 389 -11.61 -16.87 -34.56
C ALA A 389 -12.40 -16.82 -33.23
N ILE A 390 -13.65 -17.28 -33.31
CA ILE A 390 -14.57 -17.44 -32.18
C ILE A 390 -15.15 -18.85 -32.24
N ASN A 391 -14.83 -19.68 -31.24
CA ASN A 391 -15.20 -21.10 -31.22
C ASN A 391 -16.10 -21.41 -30.02
N ARG A 392 -17.22 -22.11 -30.24
CA ARG A 392 -17.99 -22.72 -29.15
C ARG A 392 -17.23 -23.96 -28.67
N TRP A 393 -17.09 -24.14 -27.37
CA TRP A 393 -16.25 -25.21 -26.81
C TRP A 393 -17.01 -26.15 -25.85
N PRO A 394 -16.99 -27.48 -26.08
CA PRO A 394 -16.55 -28.16 -27.30
C PRO A 394 -17.56 -27.94 -28.45
N GLY A 395 -17.09 -27.72 -29.67
CA GLY A 395 -17.96 -27.38 -30.80
C GLY A 395 -17.22 -26.80 -32.01
N PRO A 396 -17.97 -26.27 -32.99
CA PRO A 396 -17.42 -25.66 -34.19
C PRO A 396 -16.95 -24.22 -33.96
N GLU A 397 -16.14 -23.73 -34.92
CA GLU A 397 -15.97 -22.30 -35.17
C GLU A 397 -17.32 -21.66 -35.52
N LEU A 398 -17.61 -20.50 -34.90
CA LEU A 398 -18.82 -19.70 -35.14
C LEU A 398 -18.56 -18.54 -36.11
N PHE A 399 -17.32 -18.04 -36.12
CA PHE A 399 -16.89 -16.88 -36.89
C PHE A 399 -15.36 -16.82 -36.96
N SER A 400 -14.82 -16.45 -38.12
CA SER A 400 -13.40 -16.11 -38.28
C SER A 400 -13.21 -14.93 -39.24
N THR A 401 -12.08 -14.24 -39.09
CA THR A 401 -11.78 -13.00 -39.81
C THR A 401 -10.28 -12.68 -39.83
N SER A 402 -9.83 -11.87 -40.78
CA SER A 402 -8.49 -11.28 -40.81
C SER A 402 -8.39 -9.95 -40.03
N ALA A 403 -9.52 -9.35 -39.66
CA ALA A 403 -9.57 -8.22 -38.73
C ALA A 403 -9.27 -8.68 -37.29
N SER A 404 -8.67 -7.83 -36.48
CA SER A 404 -8.41 -8.15 -35.07
C SER A 404 -9.72 -8.09 -34.28
N ILE A 405 -10.08 -9.15 -33.55
CA ILE A 405 -11.23 -9.09 -32.64
C ILE A 405 -10.83 -8.24 -31.42
N ALA A 406 -11.55 -7.15 -31.19
CA ALA A 406 -11.30 -6.21 -30.10
C ALA A 406 -12.09 -6.56 -28.83
N HIS A 407 -13.31 -7.06 -28.98
CA HIS A 407 -14.22 -7.44 -27.90
C HIS A 407 -15.32 -8.37 -28.42
N ALA A 408 -15.78 -9.32 -27.60
CA ALA A 408 -16.94 -10.17 -27.94
C ALA A 408 -17.78 -10.51 -26.70
N ILE A 409 -19.10 -10.31 -26.79
CA ILE A 409 -20.00 -10.43 -25.64
C ILE A 409 -21.39 -10.96 -26.01
N GLU A 410 -21.92 -11.87 -25.20
CA GLU A 410 -23.33 -12.27 -25.24
C GLU A 410 -24.21 -11.14 -24.68
N GLY A 411 -25.01 -10.52 -25.55
CA GLY A 411 -25.89 -9.41 -25.16
C GLY A 411 -27.25 -9.87 -24.64
N SER A 412 -27.74 -10.97 -25.20
CA SER A 412 -28.91 -11.71 -24.71
C SER A 412 -28.74 -13.19 -25.09
N PRO A 413 -29.45 -14.14 -24.44
CA PRO A 413 -29.26 -15.58 -24.68
C PRO A 413 -29.37 -15.96 -26.17
N GLY A 414 -28.24 -16.38 -26.75
CA GLY A 414 -28.16 -16.75 -28.16
C GLY A 414 -27.74 -15.62 -29.13
N GLU A 415 -27.44 -14.42 -28.63
CA GLU A 415 -26.96 -13.27 -29.40
C GLU A 415 -25.55 -12.83 -28.97
N LEU A 416 -24.55 -13.28 -29.72
CA LEU A 416 -23.15 -12.88 -29.54
C LEU A 416 -22.82 -11.69 -30.43
N TRP A 417 -22.29 -10.62 -29.84
CA TRP A 417 -21.88 -9.40 -30.52
C TRP A 417 -20.35 -9.29 -30.56
N VAL A 418 -19.79 -8.95 -31.71
CA VAL A 418 -18.34 -9.01 -31.97
C VAL A 418 -17.84 -7.71 -32.58
N ALA A 419 -16.99 -7.00 -31.85
CA ALA A 419 -16.25 -5.83 -32.35
C ALA A 419 -14.94 -6.28 -33.02
N THR A 420 -14.67 -5.82 -34.24
CA THR A 420 -13.43 -6.12 -34.95
C THR A 420 -12.80 -4.88 -35.57
N GLU A 421 -11.47 -4.85 -35.65
CA GLU A 421 -10.67 -3.73 -36.14
C GLU A 421 -9.76 -4.17 -37.31
N ALA A 422 -9.84 -3.46 -38.43
CA ALA A 422 -8.99 -3.68 -39.60
C ALA A 422 -8.12 -2.45 -39.92
N TYR A 423 -6.86 -2.68 -40.25
CA TYR A 423 -5.95 -1.66 -40.80
C TYR A 423 -6.36 -1.28 -42.23
N SER A 424 -6.32 -0.01 -42.59
CA SER A 424 -6.27 0.38 -44.00
C SER A 424 -4.93 -0.04 -44.62
N SER A 425 -4.93 -0.39 -45.91
CA SER A 425 -3.70 -0.62 -46.67
C SER A 425 -3.07 0.67 -47.24
N SER A 426 -3.68 1.83 -46.98
CA SER A 426 -3.31 3.13 -47.55
C SER A 426 -2.64 4.08 -46.55
N SER A 427 -2.86 3.90 -45.24
CA SER A 427 -2.12 4.57 -44.18
C SER A 427 -1.98 3.65 -42.95
N SER A 428 -0.91 3.84 -42.18
CA SER A 428 -0.68 3.13 -40.91
C SER A 428 -1.47 3.72 -39.73
N THR A 429 -2.40 4.64 -39.99
CA THR A 429 -3.15 5.42 -39.00
C THR A 429 -4.67 5.23 -39.09
N ASP A 430 -5.20 4.85 -40.25
CA ASP A 430 -6.64 4.65 -40.44
C ASP A 430 -7.03 3.19 -40.11
N TYR A 431 -7.86 3.04 -39.07
CA TYR A 431 -8.47 1.78 -38.67
C TYR A 431 -9.98 1.84 -38.85
N TYR A 432 -10.55 0.79 -39.43
CA TYR A 432 -12.00 0.59 -39.56
C TYR A 432 -12.51 -0.36 -38.49
N GLY A 433 -13.49 0.08 -37.71
CA GLY A 433 -14.25 -0.78 -36.82
C GLY A 433 -15.46 -1.40 -37.52
N TYR A 434 -15.71 -2.69 -37.30
CA TYR A 434 -16.93 -3.38 -37.73
C TYR A 434 -17.60 -4.06 -36.53
N LEU A 435 -18.94 -4.08 -36.51
CA LEU A 435 -19.71 -4.79 -35.49
C LEU A 435 -20.51 -5.91 -36.14
N THR A 436 -20.24 -7.16 -35.75
CA THR A 436 -20.95 -8.34 -36.25
C THR A 436 -21.88 -8.91 -35.19
N LYS A 437 -23.13 -9.20 -35.54
CA LYS A 437 -24.06 -9.96 -34.72
C LYS A 437 -24.12 -11.42 -35.18
N ILE A 438 -23.84 -12.34 -34.27
CA ILE A 438 -23.94 -13.79 -34.46
C ILE A 438 -25.19 -14.27 -33.70
N VAL A 439 -26.09 -14.95 -34.41
CA VAL A 439 -27.35 -15.47 -33.86
C VAL A 439 -27.43 -16.96 -34.16
N GLY A 440 -27.64 -17.79 -33.13
CA GLY A 440 -27.73 -19.25 -33.29
C GLY A 440 -26.44 -19.92 -33.83
N GLY A 441 -25.30 -19.21 -33.79
CA GLY A 441 -24.03 -19.67 -34.36
C GLY A 441 -23.79 -19.30 -35.83
N ILE A 442 -24.64 -18.46 -36.43
CA ILE A 442 -24.46 -17.92 -37.78
C ILE A 442 -24.24 -16.40 -37.68
N ALA A 443 -23.24 -15.87 -38.37
CA ALA A 443 -23.05 -14.42 -38.53
C ALA A 443 -24.23 -13.84 -39.34
N ALA A 444 -25.18 -13.21 -38.64
CA ALA A 444 -26.48 -12.83 -39.17
C ALA A 444 -26.49 -11.44 -39.81
N THR A 445 -25.67 -10.51 -39.28
CA THR A 445 -25.52 -9.16 -39.85
C THR A 445 -24.17 -8.58 -39.44
N ALA A 446 -23.40 -8.13 -40.43
CA ALA A 446 -22.29 -7.19 -40.21
C ALA A 446 -22.82 -5.76 -40.37
N LEU A 447 -22.77 -4.98 -39.29
CA LEU A 447 -23.03 -3.55 -39.31
C LEU A 447 -21.69 -2.86 -39.59
N SER A 448 -21.58 -2.24 -40.78
CA SER A 448 -20.35 -1.67 -41.32
C SER A 448 -20.53 -0.19 -41.68
N GLY A 449 -19.48 0.60 -41.48
CA GLY A 449 -19.39 1.98 -41.99
C GLY A 449 -18.03 2.59 -41.68
N ASP A 450 -17.79 3.79 -42.20
CA ASP A 450 -16.52 4.51 -42.04
C ASP A 450 -16.37 5.06 -40.61
N TRP A 451 -15.97 4.20 -39.68
CA TRP A 451 -15.89 4.49 -38.25
C TRP A 451 -14.48 4.26 -37.71
N ALA A 452 -13.79 5.36 -37.40
CA ALA A 452 -12.46 5.33 -36.80
C ALA A 452 -12.52 4.87 -35.32
N PHE A 453 -11.94 3.71 -35.03
CA PHE A 453 -11.71 3.13 -33.69
C PHE A 453 -12.95 3.04 -32.77
N GLY A 454 -13.48 1.83 -32.56
CA GLY A 454 -14.38 1.51 -31.44
C GLY A 454 -14.04 0.11 -30.93
N HIS A 455 -13.72 0.00 -29.64
CA HIS A 455 -13.09 -1.20 -29.08
C HIS A 455 -14.10 -2.17 -28.45
N HIS A 456 -15.22 -1.66 -27.90
CA HIS A 456 -16.16 -2.43 -27.07
C HIS A 456 -17.60 -2.26 -27.52
N VAL A 457 -18.47 -3.23 -27.18
CA VAL A 457 -19.90 -3.15 -27.47
C VAL A 457 -20.75 -3.48 -26.23
N ALA A 458 -21.73 -2.63 -25.95
CA ALA A 458 -22.70 -2.79 -24.86
C ALA A 458 -24.13 -2.94 -25.43
N PRO A 459 -24.52 -4.15 -25.87
CA PRO A 459 -25.84 -4.45 -26.43
C PRO A 459 -26.89 -4.67 -25.33
N ARG A 460 -27.58 -3.60 -24.89
CA ARG A 460 -28.52 -3.68 -23.73
C ARG A 460 -29.90 -4.24 -24.10
N THR A 461 -30.42 -3.86 -25.25
CA THR A 461 -31.65 -4.40 -25.88
C THR A 461 -31.49 -4.36 -27.40
N ALA A 462 -32.43 -4.97 -28.15
CA ALA A 462 -32.44 -4.89 -29.62
C ALA A 462 -32.55 -3.45 -30.19
N SER A 463 -32.95 -2.48 -29.36
CA SER A 463 -33.10 -1.05 -29.71
C SER A 463 -32.22 -0.13 -28.86
N ASP A 464 -31.21 -0.66 -28.18
CA ASP A 464 -30.30 0.10 -27.31
C ASP A 464 -28.91 -0.58 -27.25
N ILE A 465 -28.25 -0.66 -28.41
CA ILE A 465 -26.88 -1.18 -28.54
C ILE A 465 -25.91 -0.01 -28.65
N TRP A 466 -24.86 -0.03 -27.83
CA TRP A 466 -23.81 0.99 -27.85
C TRP A 466 -22.52 0.41 -28.41
N PHE A 467 -21.96 1.06 -29.44
CA PHE A 467 -20.60 0.81 -29.91
C PHE A 467 -19.70 1.89 -29.31
N VAL A 468 -18.77 1.45 -28.45
CA VAL A 468 -18.18 2.29 -27.41
C VAL A 468 -16.72 2.61 -27.74
N ARG A 469 -16.41 3.91 -27.70
CA ARG A 469 -15.09 4.46 -28.06
C ARG A 469 -14.33 4.96 -26.84
N SER A 470 -13.01 4.88 -26.90
CA SER A 470 -12.07 5.44 -25.92
C SER A 470 -12.01 6.98 -25.89
N THR A 471 -12.76 7.66 -26.77
CA THR A 471 -12.82 9.12 -26.95
C THR A 471 -14.23 9.55 -27.36
N ALA A 472 -14.44 10.86 -27.59
CA ALA A 472 -15.73 11.57 -27.58
C ALA A 472 -16.84 11.14 -28.59
N SER A 473 -16.66 10.09 -29.38
CA SER A 473 -17.59 9.70 -30.46
C SER A 473 -18.05 8.23 -30.35
N SER A 474 -18.70 7.89 -29.24
CA SER A 474 -19.45 6.62 -29.14
C SER A 474 -20.73 6.70 -29.98
N ARG A 475 -21.25 5.53 -30.38
CA ARG A 475 -22.43 5.39 -31.23
C ARG A 475 -23.52 4.59 -30.53
N GLN A 476 -24.77 5.01 -30.68
CA GLN A 476 -25.96 4.28 -30.21
C GLN A 476 -26.78 3.81 -31.41
N PHE A 477 -27.20 2.56 -31.40
CA PHE A 477 -28.21 2.01 -32.31
C PHE A 477 -29.57 2.01 -31.63
N ASP A 478 -30.54 2.69 -32.24
CA ASP A 478 -31.91 2.88 -31.73
C ASP A 478 -32.91 1.77 -32.12
N GLY A 479 -32.42 0.72 -32.79
CA GLY A 479 -33.24 -0.32 -33.42
C GLY A 479 -33.44 -0.12 -34.93
N THR A 480 -33.14 1.08 -35.45
CA THR A 480 -33.27 1.45 -36.86
C THR A 480 -32.03 2.16 -37.43
N SER A 481 -31.33 2.98 -36.64
CA SER A 481 -30.27 3.88 -37.10
C SER A 481 -29.12 3.99 -36.10
N TRP A 482 -27.93 4.37 -36.59
CA TRP A 482 -26.72 4.62 -35.77
C TRP A 482 -26.45 6.11 -35.56
N THR A 483 -26.73 6.61 -34.37
CA THR A 483 -26.51 8.02 -33.99
C THR A 483 -25.23 8.20 -33.18
N THR A 484 -24.63 9.40 -33.21
CA THR A 484 -23.52 9.76 -32.31
C THR A 484 -24.07 10.17 -30.96
N ALA A 485 -23.59 9.56 -29.87
CA ALA A 485 -24.11 9.82 -28.53
C ALA A 485 -22.99 9.85 -27.48
N ILE A 486 -23.14 10.72 -26.47
CA ILE A 486 -22.13 10.93 -25.41
C ILE A 486 -22.52 10.15 -24.15
N ILE A 487 -21.62 9.27 -23.72
CA ILE A 487 -21.75 8.49 -22.49
C ILE A 487 -21.54 9.41 -21.27
N GLY A 488 -22.51 9.44 -20.36
CA GLY A 488 -22.39 10.19 -19.09
C GLY A 488 -22.15 11.71 -19.23
N GLY A 489 -22.60 12.31 -20.34
CA GLY A 489 -22.61 13.77 -20.54
C GLY A 489 -21.26 14.49 -20.67
N GLN A 490 -20.12 13.77 -20.60
CA GLN A 490 -18.77 14.35 -20.71
C GLN A 490 -17.79 13.34 -21.36
N PRO A 491 -16.95 13.78 -22.32
CA PRO A 491 -15.92 12.95 -22.95
C PRO A 491 -14.70 12.70 -22.02
N GLU A 492 -13.58 12.23 -22.59
CA GLU A 492 -12.22 12.12 -22.00
C GLU A 492 -11.90 10.96 -21.04
N VAL A 493 -12.48 9.78 -21.23
CA VAL A 493 -11.99 8.55 -20.55
C VAL A 493 -11.98 7.40 -21.54
N ALA A 494 -10.88 6.66 -21.60
CA ALA A 494 -10.84 5.43 -22.37
C ALA A 494 -11.65 4.35 -21.66
N ILE A 495 -12.72 3.88 -22.29
CA ILE A 495 -13.38 2.62 -21.92
C ILE A 495 -12.42 1.47 -22.28
N ARG A 496 -12.34 0.48 -21.39
CA ARG A 496 -11.40 -0.64 -21.43
C ARG A 496 -12.05 -2.01 -21.47
N ASP A 497 -13.30 -2.09 -21.02
CA ASP A 497 -14.18 -3.25 -21.15
C ASP A 497 -15.64 -2.85 -20.92
N SER A 498 -16.58 -3.71 -21.33
CA SER A 498 -18.00 -3.55 -21.13
C SER A 498 -18.71 -4.89 -20.89
N ALA A 499 -19.55 -4.94 -19.86
CA ALA A 499 -20.40 -6.08 -19.53
C ALA A 499 -21.89 -5.75 -19.66
N VAL A 500 -22.73 -6.75 -19.94
CA VAL A 500 -24.19 -6.63 -20.00
C VAL A 500 -24.80 -7.74 -19.16
N SER A 501 -25.85 -7.42 -18.38
CA SER A 501 -26.64 -8.40 -17.65
C SER A 501 -28.03 -7.85 -17.33
N ASN A 502 -29.08 -8.66 -17.51
CA ASN A 502 -30.49 -8.33 -17.23
C ASN A 502 -30.91 -6.90 -17.65
N GLY A 503 -30.68 -6.54 -18.92
CA GLY A 503 -31.09 -5.24 -19.47
C GLY A 503 -30.34 -4.05 -18.90
N ARG A 504 -29.18 -4.26 -18.27
CA ARG A 504 -28.24 -3.22 -17.80
C ARG A 504 -26.88 -3.42 -18.47
N ALA A 505 -26.19 -2.33 -18.75
CA ALA A 505 -24.80 -2.37 -19.20
C ALA A 505 -23.87 -1.71 -18.18
N PHE A 506 -22.64 -2.18 -18.08
CA PHE A 506 -21.58 -1.63 -17.25
C PHE A 506 -20.33 -1.42 -18.10
N LEU A 507 -19.61 -0.32 -17.88
CA LEU A 507 -18.34 0.00 -18.55
C LEU A 507 -17.24 0.17 -17.52
N ALA A 508 -16.13 -0.54 -17.69
CA ALA A 508 -14.87 -0.28 -17.01
C ALA A 508 -14.02 0.70 -17.83
N ALA A 509 -13.38 1.65 -17.16
CA ALA A 509 -12.64 2.71 -17.82
C ALA A 509 -11.38 3.14 -17.04
N ASP A 510 -10.55 3.97 -17.69
CA ASP A 510 -9.41 4.63 -17.07
C ASP A 510 -9.81 5.47 -15.83
N ARG A 511 -8.84 5.73 -14.94
CA ARG A 511 -9.00 6.50 -13.68
C ARG A 511 -10.00 5.90 -12.68
N GLY A 512 -10.32 4.61 -12.79
CA GLY A 512 -11.24 3.92 -11.89
C GLY A 512 -12.73 4.12 -12.20
N GLU A 513 -13.09 4.76 -13.31
CA GLU A 513 -14.50 5.02 -13.65
C GLU A 513 -15.27 3.73 -13.98
N LEU A 514 -16.29 3.43 -13.17
CA LEU A 514 -17.33 2.43 -13.43
C LEU A 514 -18.63 3.14 -13.77
N ILE A 515 -19.16 2.90 -14.97
CA ILE A 515 -20.35 3.58 -15.52
C ILE A 515 -21.44 2.54 -15.80
N ARG A 516 -22.68 2.79 -15.39
CA ARG A 516 -23.85 1.93 -15.66
C ARG A 516 -24.79 2.57 -16.68
N ARG A 517 -25.44 1.75 -17.50
CA ARG A 517 -26.66 2.10 -18.24
C ARG A 517 -27.83 1.24 -17.80
N ASP A 518 -28.95 1.91 -17.57
CA ASP A 518 -30.28 1.33 -17.45
C ASP A 518 -31.29 2.22 -18.20
N ASP A 519 -32.59 2.01 -18.02
CA ASP A 519 -33.64 2.76 -18.73
C ASP A 519 -33.69 4.26 -18.37
N SER A 520 -33.07 4.70 -17.28
CA SER A 520 -32.87 6.13 -16.97
C SER A 520 -31.71 6.77 -17.73
N GLY A 521 -30.86 5.98 -18.40
CA GLY A 521 -29.70 6.43 -19.17
C GLY A 521 -28.37 6.05 -18.53
N TRP A 522 -27.33 6.86 -18.78
CA TRP A 522 -25.96 6.62 -18.31
C TRP A 522 -25.69 7.29 -16.96
N THR A 523 -25.39 6.50 -15.93
CA THR A 523 -25.00 6.96 -14.58
C THR A 523 -23.58 6.52 -14.25
N ARG A 524 -22.73 7.45 -13.79
CA ARG A 524 -21.42 7.12 -13.19
C ARG A 524 -21.64 6.59 -11.77
N LEU A 525 -21.31 5.32 -11.54
CA LEU A 525 -21.39 4.68 -10.20
C LEU A 525 -20.19 5.04 -9.35
N VAL A 526 -19.03 5.10 -10.00
CA VAL A 526 -17.84 5.79 -9.51
C VAL A 526 -17.78 7.15 -10.21
N PRO A 527 -18.06 8.28 -9.52
CA PRO A 527 -17.92 9.59 -10.12
C PRO A 527 -16.46 9.89 -10.46
N ARG A 528 -16.21 10.95 -11.24
CA ARG A 528 -14.87 11.57 -11.25
C ARG A 528 -14.63 12.28 -9.91
N PRO A 529 -13.38 12.32 -9.42
CA PRO A 529 -12.93 13.44 -8.59
C PRO A 529 -13.15 14.70 -9.43
N VAL A 530 -14.14 15.52 -9.06
CA VAL A 530 -14.76 16.50 -9.97
C VAL A 530 -13.69 17.41 -10.58
N PRO A 531 -13.37 17.27 -11.88
CA PRO A 531 -12.55 18.24 -12.57
C PRO A 531 -13.43 19.48 -12.67
N LEU A 532 -13.06 20.56 -11.98
CA LEU A 532 -13.74 21.84 -12.14
C LEU A 532 -13.68 22.19 -13.63
N PRO A 533 -14.82 22.35 -14.33
CA PRO A 533 -14.82 22.59 -15.76
C PRO A 533 -14.01 23.86 -16.05
N ASN A 534 -13.05 23.74 -16.98
CA ASN A 534 -12.04 24.75 -17.34
C ASN A 534 -10.82 24.88 -16.39
N ARG A 535 -10.38 23.83 -15.68
CA ARG A 535 -9.00 23.76 -15.16
C ARG A 535 -8.25 22.45 -15.55
N PRO A 536 -6.94 22.55 -15.87
CA PRO A 536 -6.10 21.40 -16.28
C PRO A 536 -5.96 20.22 -15.34
N ALA A 537 -5.44 19.12 -15.91
CA ALA A 537 -4.79 18.06 -15.15
C ALA A 537 -3.55 18.62 -14.42
N LEU A 538 -3.67 18.76 -13.10
CA LEU A 538 -2.64 19.34 -12.24
C LEU A 538 -1.66 18.26 -11.78
N ARG A 539 -0.39 18.39 -12.17
CA ARG A 539 0.70 17.45 -11.83
C ARG A 539 1.67 18.11 -10.86
N VAL A 540 2.07 17.42 -9.79
CA VAL A 540 3.26 17.83 -9.02
C VAL A 540 4.50 17.55 -9.89
N TYR A 541 5.20 18.62 -10.30
CA TYR A 541 6.41 18.59 -11.11
C TYR A 541 7.67 18.56 -10.24
N GLY A 542 7.67 19.33 -9.14
CA GLY A 542 8.77 19.43 -8.17
C GLY A 542 8.25 19.55 -6.74
N LEU A 543 9.03 19.04 -5.79
CA LEU A 543 8.71 18.90 -4.38
C LEU A 543 9.97 19.25 -3.58
N TYR A 544 9.91 20.29 -2.75
CA TYR A 544 11.08 20.82 -2.05
C TYR A 544 10.74 21.16 -0.59
N PRO A 545 11.67 20.98 0.37
CA PRO A 545 11.46 21.44 1.73
C PRO A 545 11.34 22.98 1.77
N PHE A 546 10.54 23.47 2.72
CA PHE A 546 10.55 24.88 3.08
C PHE A 546 10.70 25.01 4.59
N SER A 547 9.68 24.67 5.39
CA SER A 547 9.70 24.89 6.84
C SER A 547 9.18 23.71 7.67
N SER A 548 9.14 23.87 8.99
CA SER A 548 8.49 22.95 9.94
C SER A 548 6.98 22.77 9.70
N ALA A 549 6.35 23.62 8.89
CA ALA A 549 4.91 23.58 8.61
C ALA A 549 4.54 23.63 7.11
N LYS A 550 5.48 23.91 6.20
CA LYS A 550 5.20 24.07 4.76
C LYS A 550 6.21 23.36 3.86
N THR A 551 5.72 22.93 2.70
CA THR A 551 6.48 22.31 1.61
C THR A 551 6.35 23.16 0.35
N ALA A 552 7.43 23.39 -0.37
CA ALA A 552 7.40 24.10 -1.64
C ALA A 552 7.02 23.15 -2.79
N LEU A 553 5.99 23.51 -3.55
CA LEU A 553 5.50 22.74 -4.69
C LEU A 553 5.72 23.50 -6.00
N ILE A 554 6.21 22.78 -7.01
CA ILE A 554 6.09 23.18 -8.41
C ILE A 554 5.00 22.32 -9.02
N LEU A 555 3.97 22.96 -9.53
CA LEU A 555 2.80 22.34 -10.15
C LEU A 555 2.83 22.64 -11.66
N GLU A 556 2.48 21.66 -12.46
CA GLU A 556 2.27 21.80 -13.91
C GLU A 556 0.76 21.69 -14.20
N VAL A 557 0.26 22.64 -14.98
CA VAL A 557 -1.15 22.96 -15.16
C VAL A 557 -1.42 22.96 -16.67
N GLY A 558 -1.44 21.76 -17.26
CA GLY A 558 -1.51 21.53 -18.71
C GLY A 558 -2.87 21.81 -19.34
N SER A 559 -3.08 23.04 -19.82
CA SER A 559 -4.26 23.39 -20.63
C SER A 559 -4.17 22.80 -22.04
N GLY A 560 -5.32 22.65 -22.71
CA GLY A 560 -5.41 22.02 -24.04
C GLY A 560 -4.64 22.71 -25.18
N SER A 561 -3.97 23.83 -24.91
CA SER A 561 -3.09 24.54 -25.85
C SER A 561 -1.75 24.99 -25.23
N GLY A 562 -1.43 24.63 -23.98
CA GLY A 562 -0.17 25.01 -23.34
C GLY A 562 -0.04 24.64 -21.86
N THR A 563 1.21 24.42 -21.42
CA THR A 563 1.58 24.10 -20.04
C THR A 563 1.88 25.36 -19.22
N GLU A 564 1.01 25.73 -18.28
CA GLU A 564 1.37 26.71 -17.25
C GLU A 564 2.10 26.00 -16.10
N GLN A 565 3.23 26.53 -15.63
CA GLN A 565 3.81 26.11 -14.35
C GLN A 565 3.40 27.09 -13.24
N VAL A 566 3.20 26.57 -12.04
CA VAL A 566 2.79 27.34 -10.86
C VAL A 566 3.61 26.91 -9.65
N PHE A 567 4.30 27.84 -9.02
CA PHE A 567 4.96 27.61 -7.73
C PHE A 567 4.02 28.00 -6.57
N GLY A 568 4.08 27.31 -5.43
CA GLY A 568 3.52 27.80 -4.18
C GLY A 568 4.03 27.06 -2.94
N LEU A 569 3.80 27.66 -1.77
CA LEU A 569 4.14 27.10 -0.45
C LEU A 569 2.91 26.45 0.16
N TRP A 570 2.90 25.13 0.27
CA TRP A 570 1.78 24.32 0.71
C TRP A 570 1.91 23.89 2.18
N ASP A 571 0.87 24.13 2.99
CA ASP A 571 0.85 23.83 4.43
C ASP A 571 0.32 22.42 4.78
N GLY A 572 0.03 21.59 3.78
CA GLY A 572 -0.69 20.32 3.93
C GLY A 572 -2.19 20.42 3.65
N SER A 573 -2.74 21.63 3.50
CA SER A 573 -4.16 21.88 3.22
C SER A 573 -4.40 22.99 2.16
N SER A 574 -3.58 24.04 2.14
CA SER A 574 -3.73 25.22 1.28
C SER A 574 -2.41 25.58 0.59
N LEU A 575 -2.49 26.13 -0.63
CA LEU A 575 -1.32 26.63 -1.37
C LEU A 575 -1.25 28.15 -1.21
N SER A 576 -0.17 28.64 -0.59
CA SER A 576 0.07 30.05 -0.30
C SER A 576 1.24 30.62 -1.12
N ASN A 577 1.34 31.95 -1.20
CA ASN A 577 2.44 32.67 -1.86
C ASN A 577 2.69 32.23 -3.31
N VAL A 578 1.58 32.04 -4.03
CA VAL A 578 1.52 31.44 -5.37
C VAL A 578 2.14 32.34 -6.43
N ARG A 579 2.94 31.77 -7.33
CA ARG A 579 3.53 32.44 -8.49
C ARG A 579 3.24 31.66 -9.76
N SER A 580 2.51 32.27 -10.69
CA SER A 580 2.40 31.79 -12.07
C SER A 580 3.73 31.97 -12.81
N LEU A 581 4.12 30.95 -13.58
CA LEU A 581 5.38 30.85 -14.30
C LEU A 581 5.04 30.60 -15.77
N ASN A 582 4.56 31.65 -16.43
CA ASN A 582 4.21 31.60 -17.85
C ASN A 582 5.45 31.35 -18.71
N SER A 583 5.54 30.16 -19.29
CA SER A 583 6.38 29.88 -20.44
C SER A 583 5.63 30.26 -21.71
N SER A 584 6.18 31.19 -22.50
CA SER A 584 5.66 31.50 -23.85
C SER A 584 5.97 30.40 -24.88
N SER A 585 6.72 29.38 -24.47
CA SER A 585 7.00 28.14 -25.19
C SER A 585 6.22 26.96 -24.60
N GLN A 586 5.94 25.95 -25.43
CA GLN A 586 5.33 24.67 -25.03
C GLN A 586 6.31 23.74 -24.30
N SER A 587 7.23 24.31 -23.51
CA SER A 587 8.29 23.60 -22.80
C SER A 587 8.32 24.04 -21.34
N SER A 588 8.21 23.07 -20.43
CA SER A 588 8.34 23.28 -18.99
C SER A 588 9.69 23.92 -18.64
N GLU A 589 9.70 24.96 -17.81
CA GLU A 589 10.95 25.49 -17.27
C GLU A 589 11.60 24.47 -16.33
N SER A 590 12.91 24.28 -16.47
CA SER A 590 13.71 23.48 -15.55
C SER A 590 14.02 24.31 -14.31
N LEU A 591 13.15 24.16 -13.32
CA LEU A 591 13.06 25.00 -12.11
C LEU A 591 13.53 24.27 -10.86
N HIS A 592 14.35 24.95 -10.07
CA HIS A 592 14.89 24.45 -8.81
C HIS A 592 14.57 25.40 -7.67
N PHE A 593 14.24 24.87 -6.49
CA PHE A 593 13.92 25.67 -5.31
C PHE A 593 14.69 25.22 -4.08
N CYS A 594 15.01 26.16 -3.20
CA CYS A 594 15.67 25.91 -1.93
C CYS A 594 15.33 27.01 -0.90
N SER A 595 15.33 26.61 0.37
CA SER A 595 15.22 27.47 1.57
C SER A 595 16.10 26.85 2.66
N GLY A 596 16.83 27.67 3.41
CA GLY A 596 17.68 27.23 4.54
C GLY A 596 17.17 27.69 5.91
N ASP A 597 16.09 28.47 5.96
CA ASP A 597 15.52 29.07 7.17
C ASP A 597 14.02 28.76 7.36
N GLY A 598 13.33 28.29 6.31
CA GLY A 598 11.88 28.12 6.29
C GLY A 598 11.08 29.43 6.37
N LEU A 599 11.70 30.55 6.03
CA LEU A 599 11.10 31.88 5.98
C LEU A 599 11.34 32.53 4.62
N THR A 600 12.56 32.48 4.11
CA THR A 600 12.98 32.98 2.79
C THR A 600 13.26 31.82 1.82
N GLY A 601 13.55 32.12 0.56
CA GLY A 601 13.96 31.08 -0.39
C GLY A 601 14.19 31.58 -1.81
N TRP A 602 14.80 30.73 -2.64
CA TRP A 602 15.17 31.07 -4.01
C TRP A 602 14.60 30.07 -5.02
N LEU A 603 13.94 30.59 -6.05
CA LEU A 603 13.46 29.85 -7.23
C LEU A 603 14.35 30.18 -8.43
N LEU A 604 15.11 29.20 -8.92
CA LEU A 604 16.04 29.34 -10.03
C LEU A 604 15.45 28.72 -11.30
N SER A 605 15.53 29.44 -12.43
CA SER A 605 15.13 28.95 -13.75
C SER A 605 16.35 28.79 -14.65
N SER A 606 16.66 27.54 -15.00
CA SER A 606 17.76 27.22 -15.92
C SER A 606 17.52 27.84 -17.30
N THR A 607 16.30 27.69 -17.81
CA THR A 607 15.91 28.15 -19.16
C THR A 607 16.01 29.67 -19.31
N LYS A 608 15.82 30.42 -18.23
CA LYS A 608 15.90 31.90 -18.22
C LYS A 608 17.21 32.44 -17.62
N GLY A 609 18.11 31.58 -17.12
CA GLY A 609 19.37 32.00 -16.48
C GLY A 609 19.18 32.96 -15.29
N THR A 610 18.09 32.81 -14.53
CA THR A 610 17.69 33.77 -13.48
C THR A 610 17.34 33.10 -12.16
N ALA A 611 17.50 33.85 -11.07
CA ALA A 611 17.08 33.47 -9.72
C ALA A 611 16.06 34.50 -9.20
N THR A 612 14.95 34.03 -8.63
CA THR A 612 13.92 34.88 -8.01
C THR A 612 13.89 34.62 -6.51
N HIS A 613 13.99 35.68 -5.69
CA HIS A 613 13.92 35.58 -4.23
C HIS A 613 12.47 35.65 -3.73
N PHE A 614 12.16 34.87 -2.69
CA PHE A 614 10.98 35.02 -1.85
C PHE A 614 11.44 35.51 -0.46
N ASP A 615 10.99 36.69 -0.04
CA ASP A 615 11.49 37.38 1.16
C ASP A 615 10.74 37.06 2.47
N GLY A 616 9.86 36.06 2.46
CA GLY A 616 8.94 35.76 3.55
C GLY A 616 7.55 36.36 3.38
N THR A 617 7.41 37.38 2.53
CA THR A 617 6.13 38.05 2.24
C THR A 617 5.77 38.05 0.76
N ALA A 618 6.74 38.27 -0.13
CA ALA A 618 6.52 38.49 -1.55
C ALA A 618 7.63 37.90 -2.43
N TRP A 619 7.32 37.74 -3.72
CA TRP A 619 8.30 37.40 -4.75
C TRP A 619 8.93 38.68 -5.31
N GLN A 620 10.25 38.75 -5.19
CA GLN A 620 11.04 39.88 -5.68
C GLN A 620 11.27 39.78 -7.20
N THR A 621 11.84 40.83 -7.80
CA THR A 621 12.25 40.82 -9.20
C THR A 621 13.35 39.78 -9.46
N PRO A 622 13.32 39.05 -10.59
CA PRO A 622 14.38 38.09 -10.92
C PRO A 622 15.72 38.81 -11.15
N VAL A 623 16.79 38.26 -10.59
CA VAL A 623 18.17 38.64 -10.89
C VAL A 623 18.80 37.62 -11.83
N ALA A 624 19.73 38.06 -12.67
CA ALA A 624 20.51 37.18 -13.54
C ALA A 624 21.50 36.35 -12.70
N LEU A 625 21.70 35.08 -13.09
CA LEU A 625 22.82 34.27 -12.62
C LEU A 625 24.12 34.73 -13.34
N PRO A 626 25.31 34.58 -12.72
CA PRO A 626 26.58 35.05 -13.30
C PRO A 626 26.90 34.50 -14.70
N VAL A 627 26.42 33.29 -15.03
CA VAL A 627 26.41 32.72 -16.37
C VAL A 627 25.10 31.96 -16.60
N SER A 628 24.66 31.82 -17.85
CA SER A 628 23.54 30.93 -18.18
C SER A 628 24.01 29.49 -18.22
N ALA A 629 23.28 28.58 -17.57
CA ALA A 629 23.62 27.16 -17.48
C ALA A 629 22.39 26.29 -17.23
N SER A 630 22.44 25.02 -17.65
CA SER A 630 21.48 24.01 -17.23
C SER A 630 21.81 23.56 -15.81
N LEU A 631 20.96 23.95 -14.85
CA LEU A 631 21.05 23.50 -13.47
C LEU A 631 20.48 22.08 -13.33
N THR A 632 20.80 21.44 -12.22
CA THR A 632 20.40 20.06 -11.90
C THR A 632 19.90 19.93 -10.47
N SER A 633 20.47 20.70 -9.54
CA SER A 633 20.23 20.56 -8.11
C SER A 633 20.55 21.86 -7.36
N THR A 634 19.85 22.09 -6.25
CA THR A 634 19.99 23.23 -5.36
C THR A 634 19.86 22.80 -3.91
N SER A 635 20.66 23.37 -3.01
CA SER A 635 20.60 23.12 -1.58
C SER A 635 20.94 24.39 -0.79
N ALA A 636 20.41 24.50 0.41
CA ALA A 636 20.69 25.61 1.33
C ALA A 636 21.01 25.06 2.73
N SER A 637 21.97 25.67 3.44
CA SER A 637 22.16 25.44 4.88
C SER A 637 21.69 26.64 5.74
N ALA A 638 21.54 27.81 5.12
CA ALA A 638 21.00 29.02 5.72
C ALA A 638 20.36 29.93 4.65
N ALA A 639 19.63 30.98 5.06
CA ALA A 639 19.07 32.00 4.15
C ALA A 639 20.12 32.64 3.22
N ASN A 640 21.37 32.73 3.69
CA ASN A 640 22.53 33.29 3.00
C ASN A 640 23.68 32.28 2.80
N ASP A 641 23.38 30.98 2.77
CA ASP A 641 24.29 29.95 2.27
C ASP A 641 23.51 28.97 1.40
N ILE A 642 23.53 29.24 0.09
CA ILE A 642 22.75 28.52 -0.91
C ILE A 642 23.61 28.17 -2.10
N TRP A 643 23.59 26.91 -2.49
CA TRP A 643 24.34 26.34 -3.59
C TRP A 643 23.41 25.91 -4.72
N ALA A 644 23.80 26.18 -5.96
CA ALA A 644 23.15 25.67 -7.15
C ALA A 644 24.20 25.09 -8.11
N VAL A 645 23.97 23.88 -8.63
CA VAL A 645 24.92 23.20 -9.51
C VAL A 645 24.29 22.80 -10.84
N GLY A 646 25.14 22.60 -11.85
CA GLY A 646 24.74 22.28 -13.20
C GLY A 646 25.88 21.63 -14.00
N HIS A 647 25.81 21.73 -15.32
CA HIS A 647 26.89 21.28 -16.19
C HIS A 647 28.12 22.19 -16.04
N GLY A 648 29.17 21.68 -15.39
CA GLY A 648 30.44 22.39 -15.11
C GLY A 648 30.37 23.56 -14.13
N VAL A 649 29.19 23.93 -13.62
CA VAL A 649 28.99 25.17 -12.85
C VAL A 649 28.58 24.93 -11.39
N THR A 650 29.13 25.76 -10.51
CA THR A 650 28.86 25.83 -9.06
C THR A 650 28.58 27.28 -8.69
N PHE A 651 27.31 27.63 -8.49
CA PHE A 651 26.91 28.94 -7.99
C PHE A 651 26.76 28.92 -6.48
N HIS A 652 27.17 30.00 -5.83
CA HIS A 652 27.04 30.21 -4.38
C HIS A 652 26.40 31.57 -4.10
N TYR A 653 25.40 31.59 -3.23
CA TYR A 653 24.76 32.80 -2.74
C TYR A 653 25.14 33.06 -1.29
N THR A 654 25.85 34.17 -1.06
CA THR A 654 26.23 34.68 0.27
C THR A 654 25.74 36.10 0.50
N GLY A 655 24.54 36.41 0.03
CA GLY A 655 23.99 37.77 -0.09
C GLY A 655 23.96 38.29 -1.54
N SER A 656 24.87 37.79 -2.39
CA SER A 656 24.83 37.93 -3.85
C SER A 656 25.21 36.59 -4.51
N TRP A 657 24.71 36.35 -5.73
CA TRP A 657 25.04 35.14 -6.50
C TRP A 657 26.43 35.28 -7.15
N SER A 658 27.30 34.32 -6.89
CA SER A 658 28.66 34.24 -7.43
C SER A 658 28.90 32.90 -8.13
N LEU A 659 29.85 32.86 -9.07
CA LEU A 659 30.34 31.61 -9.65
C LEU A 659 31.61 31.19 -8.90
N VAL A 660 31.56 30.03 -8.25
CA VAL A 660 32.68 29.44 -7.51
C VAL A 660 33.34 28.37 -8.39
N ALA A 661 34.66 28.27 -8.37
CA ALA A 661 35.39 27.27 -9.12
C ALA A 661 35.30 25.86 -8.48
N ASN A 662 35.28 24.84 -9.32
CA ASN A 662 35.33 23.42 -8.97
C ASN A 662 36.25 22.66 -9.95
N PRO A 663 36.68 21.42 -9.65
CA PRO A 663 37.62 20.67 -10.50
C PRO A 663 37.16 20.40 -11.95
N PHE A 664 35.88 20.58 -12.25
CA PHE A 664 35.28 20.40 -13.57
C PHE A 664 34.76 21.73 -14.17
N SER A 665 35.14 22.88 -13.61
CA SER A 665 34.74 24.20 -14.12
C SER A 665 35.12 24.42 -15.58
N GLY A 666 34.16 24.90 -16.39
CA GLY A 666 34.33 25.09 -17.83
C GLY A 666 34.21 23.82 -18.68
N THR A 667 33.98 22.65 -18.07
CA THR A 667 33.68 21.40 -18.80
C THR A 667 32.18 21.17 -18.92
N ASN A 668 31.75 20.24 -19.79
CA ASN A 668 30.35 19.79 -19.86
C ASN A 668 30.03 18.67 -18.84
N THR A 669 30.83 18.52 -17.78
CA THR A 669 30.60 17.47 -16.76
C THR A 669 29.35 17.80 -15.96
N ARG A 670 28.34 16.93 -16.02
CA ARG A 670 27.13 17.06 -15.21
C ARG A 670 27.50 16.92 -13.73
N LEU A 671 27.32 17.97 -12.95
CA LEU A 671 27.15 17.82 -11.50
C LEU A 671 25.73 17.30 -11.28
N SER A 672 25.58 16.11 -10.70
CA SER A 672 24.30 15.39 -10.64
C SER A 672 23.45 15.78 -9.42
N PHE A 673 24.10 16.20 -8.32
CA PHE A 673 23.45 16.78 -7.14
C PHE A 673 24.39 17.74 -6.38
N VAL A 674 23.82 18.57 -5.50
CA VAL A 674 24.54 19.26 -4.42
C VAL A 674 23.74 19.19 -3.12
N VAL A 675 24.44 19.04 -1.99
CA VAL A 675 23.88 19.24 -0.65
C VAL A 675 24.81 20.09 0.20
N ALA A 676 24.22 21.05 0.92
CA ALA A 676 24.92 21.94 1.84
C ALA A 676 24.53 21.59 3.27
N GLN A 677 25.52 21.36 4.13
CA GLN A 677 25.31 21.03 5.55
C GLN A 677 25.65 22.23 6.46
N SER A 678 26.58 23.07 6.02
CA SER A 678 26.93 24.36 6.62
C SER A 678 27.70 25.22 5.60
N PRO A 679 27.93 26.52 5.86
CA PRO A 679 28.78 27.36 4.99
C PRO A 679 30.23 26.85 4.80
N THR A 680 30.69 25.93 5.65
CA THR A 680 32.02 25.31 5.58
C THR A 680 32.01 23.85 5.09
N LEU A 681 30.84 23.25 4.86
CA LEU A 681 30.72 21.85 4.42
C LEU A 681 29.53 21.66 3.47
N ALA A 682 29.84 21.35 2.21
CA ALA A 682 28.90 20.93 1.19
C ALA A 682 29.51 19.82 0.32
N PHE A 683 28.67 19.03 -0.34
CA PHE A 683 29.08 17.94 -1.23
C PHE A 683 28.34 18.02 -2.56
N ALA A 684 28.99 17.65 -3.66
CA ALA A 684 28.40 17.59 -4.99
C ALA A 684 28.97 16.43 -5.80
N LEU A 685 28.14 15.71 -6.57
CA LEU A 685 28.60 14.57 -7.38
C LEU A 685 28.90 15.00 -8.81
N ALA A 686 30.14 14.84 -9.27
CA ALA A 686 30.51 14.98 -10.67
C ALA A 686 30.35 13.64 -11.42
N GLY A 687 29.56 13.66 -12.49
CA GLY A 687 29.16 12.47 -13.22
C GLY A 687 28.34 11.53 -12.35
N GLU A 688 28.84 10.31 -12.17
CA GLU A 688 28.24 9.24 -11.37
C GLU A 688 29.15 8.73 -10.23
N THR A 689 30.44 9.08 -10.22
CA THR A 689 31.46 8.42 -9.37
C THR A 689 32.39 9.37 -8.60
N THR A 690 32.48 10.65 -8.98
CA THR A 690 33.46 11.58 -8.39
C THR A 690 32.79 12.52 -7.41
N LEU A 691 32.85 12.22 -6.11
CA LEU A 691 32.33 13.12 -5.09
C LEU A 691 33.28 14.32 -4.88
N LEU A 692 32.73 15.52 -4.96
CA LEU A 692 33.38 16.78 -4.62
C LEU A 692 32.96 17.21 -3.22
N ARG A 693 33.88 17.85 -2.49
CA ARG A 693 33.64 18.45 -1.17
C ARG A 693 34.08 19.91 -1.13
N TRP A 694 33.22 20.76 -0.59
CA TRP A 694 33.50 22.12 -0.17
C TRP A 694 34.04 22.13 1.25
N ASN A 695 35.09 22.92 1.49
CA ASN A 695 35.78 23.03 2.78
C ASN A 695 35.65 24.41 3.46
N GLY A 696 34.76 25.28 2.97
CA GLY A 696 34.66 26.69 3.38
C GLY A 696 35.48 27.67 2.54
N SER A 697 36.29 27.20 1.58
CA SER A 697 37.11 28.06 0.71
C SER A 697 37.28 27.55 -0.73
N SER A 698 37.25 26.23 -0.96
CA SER A 698 37.40 25.61 -2.27
C SER A 698 36.64 24.29 -2.39
N TRP A 699 36.25 23.96 -3.63
CA TRP A 699 35.79 22.61 -4.01
C TRP A 699 36.98 21.76 -4.42
N GLY A 700 37.18 20.63 -3.77
CA GLY A 700 38.12 19.58 -4.17
C GLY A 700 37.42 18.24 -4.40
N VAL A 701 38.11 17.28 -5.00
CA VAL A 701 37.66 15.87 -4.98
C VAL A 701 37.84 15.33 -3.56
N ASP A 702 36.83 14.65 -3.03
CA ASP A 702 36.92 14.04 -1.70
C ASP A 702 37.70 12.73 -1.75
N GLY A 703 39.00 12.79 -1.43
CA GLY A 703 39.85 11.60 -1.30
C GLY A 703 39.51 10.68 -0.12
N SER A 704 38.52 11.04 0.72
CA SER A 704 37.96 10.15 1.75
C SER A 704 36.68 9.43 1.31
N ALA A 705 36.10 9.81 0.17
CA ALA A 705 34.87 9.24 -0.38
C ALA A 705 35.14 7.84 -0.99
N PRO A 706 34.38 6.80 -0.58
CA PRO A 706 34.52 5.45 -1.14
C PRO A 706 34.30 5.37 -2.65
N VAL A 707 35.12 4.55 -3.32
CA VAL A 707 35.19 4.50 -4.79
C VAL A 707 34.06 3.64 -5.35
N GLY A 708 33.04 4.27 -5.94
CA GLY A 708 31.96 3.59 -6.63
C GLY A 708 30.96 4.56 -7.27
N THR A 709 29.89 4.00 -7.85
CA THR A 709 28.77 4.82 -8.34
C THR A 709 27.91 5.30 -7.18
N TYR A 710 27.86 6.62 -7.00
CA TYR A 710 26.93 7.31 -6.10
C TYR A 710 25.56 7.44 -6.78
N ARG A 711 24.50 7.13 -6.04
CA ARG A 711 23.12 7.07 -6.52
C ARG A 711 22.25 8.18 -5.94
N GLY A 712 22.44 8.53 -4.67
CA GLY A 712 21.74 9.61 -3.98
C GLY A 712 22.57 10.18 -2.83
N VAL A 713 22.17 11.36 -2.34
CA VAL A 713 22.72 12.00 -1.14
C VAL A 713 21.63 12.79 -0.42
N TRP A 714 21.77 12.97 0.90
CA TRP A 714 20.87 13.76 1.75
C TRP A 714 21.65 14.39 2.91
N THR A 715 21.21 15.55 3.39
CA THR A 715 21.75 16.23 4.59
C THR A 715 20.72 16.22 5.70
N SER A 716 21.14 15.85 6.90
CA SER A 716 20.23 15.78 8.05
C SER A 716 20.09 17.12 8.77
N PRO A 717 18.95 17.36 9.43
CA PRO A 717 18.82 18.46 10.40
C PRO A 717 19.75 18.31 11.62
N GLY A 718 20.37 17.13 11.82
CA GLY A 718 21.28 16.85 12.93
C GLY A 718 22.74 17.21 12.66
N GLY A 719 23.13 17.38 11.39
CA GLY A 719 24.48 17.79 10.98
C GLY A 719 25.25 16.80 10.12
N SER A 720 24.70 15.61 9.83
CA SER A 720 25.39 14.57 9.06
C SER A 720 24.96 14.52 7.59
N VAL A 721 25.92 14.25 6.71
CA VAL A 721 25.66 13.98 5.28
C VAL A 721 25.56 12.48 5.07
N TRP A 722 24.57 12.02 4.31
CA TRP A 722 24.31 10.61 4.03
C TRP A 722 24.33 10.36 2.53
N ALA A 723 24.98 9.30 2.09
CA ALA A 723 25.10 8.91 0.68
C ALA A 723 24.60 7.48 0.45
N SER A 724 24.08 7.21 -0.76
CA SER A 724 23.82 5.85 -1.23
C SER A 724 24.61 5.57 -2.51
N GLY A 725 25.04 4.33 -2.69
CA GLY A 725 25.80 3.93 -3.87
C GLY A 725 25.92 2.41 -4.03
N SER A 726 26.81 2.00 -4.93
CA SER A 726 27.06 0.56 -5.21
C SER A 726 27.71 -0.19 -4.05
N PHE A 727 28.17 0.52 -3.03
CA PHE A 727 28.82 0.05 -1.81
C PHE A 727 27.86 -0.02 -0.60
N GLY A 728 26.61 0.46 -0.73
CA GLY A 728 25.66 0.52 0.39
C GLY A 728 25.24 1.96 0.72
N VAL A 729 24.98 2.21 2.00
CA VAL A 729 24.60 3.54 2.53
C VAL A 729 25.63 3.96 3.56
N GLU A 730 26.13 5.18 3.41
CA GLU A 730 27.25 5.72 4.18
C GLU A 730 26.87 7.06 4.82
N ARG A 731 27.48 7.38 5.96
CA ARG A 731 27.34 8.66 6.65
C ARG A 731 28.70 9.35 6.78
N PHE A 732 28.80 10.60 6.34
CA PHE A 732 29.94 11.45 6.64
C PHE A 732 29.86 11.95 8.07
N ASP A 733 30.77 11.45 8.92
CA ASP A 733 30.93 11.89 10.29
C ASP A 733 31.79 13.16 10.33
N VAL A 734 31.17 14.30 10.68
CA VAL A 734 31.82 15.61 10.67
C VAL A 734 32.98 15.72 11.66
N PRO A 735 32.89 15.22 12.92
CA PRO A 735 34.01 15.28 13.87
C PRO A 735 35.26 14.50 13.45
N THR A 736 35.11 13.32 12.83
CA THR A 736 36.26 12.52 12.35
C THR A 736 36.65 12.79 10.89
N ASN A 737 35.85 13.59 10.16
CA ASN A 737 36.04 13.93 8.75
C ASN A 737 36.17 12.66 7.87
N ARG A 738 35.26 11.69 8.04
CA ARG A 738 35.29 10.40 7.35
C ARG A 738 33.90 9.90 6.98
N TRP A 739 33.82 9.15 5.89
CA TRP A 739 32.68 8.31 5.58
C TRP A 739 32.70 7.04 6.43
N VAL A 740 31.52 6.66 6.93
CA VAL A 740 31.27 5.47 7.75
C VAL A 740 30.18 4.65 7.07
N ASP A 741 30.45 3.38 6.76
CA ASP A 741 29.45 2.44 6.28
C ASP A 741 28.40 2.18 7.37
N MET A 742 27.12 2.26 7.01
CA MET A 742 25.98 2.07 7.89
C MET A 742 25.37 0.66 7.77
N GLY A 743 26.00 -0.27 7.04
CA GLY A 743 25.65 -1.69 7.00
C GLY A 743 24.32 -1.97 6.31
N PHE A 744 24.12 -1.43 5.10
CA PHE A 744 22.83 -1.46 4.40
C PHE A 744 22.45 -2.85 3.86
N PRO A 745 21.31 -3.46 4.25
CA PRO A 745 20.95 -4.82 3.86
C PRO A 745 20.25 -4.88 2.49
N GLY A 746 20.98 -4.56 1.42
CA GLY A 746 20.52 -4.71 0.03
C GLY A 746 21.23 -3.79 -0.96
N THR A 747 20.63 -3.60 -2.13
CA THR A 747 21.10 -2.58 -3.11
C THR A 747 20.27 -1.31 -2.94
N PRO A 748 20.88 -0.19 -2.49
CA PRO A 748 20.15 1.05 -2.32
C PRO A 748 19.92 1.73 -3.68
N GLY A 749 18.78 2.40 -3.79
CA GLY A 749 18.38 3.18 -4.94
C GLY A 749 18.95 4.60 -4.92
N VAL A 750 18.34 5.45 -5.75
CA VAL A 750 18.80 6.81 -6.05
C VAL A 750 18.43 7.88 -5.01
N GLN A 751 17.74 7.53 -3.93
CA GLN A 751 17.18 8.53 -3.01
C GLN A 751 17.21 8.11 -1.53
N LEU A 752 17.62 9.06 -0.70
CA LEU A 752 17.53 9.05 0.75
C LEU A 752 16.76 10.31 1.19
N ALA A 753 15.99 10.22 2.26
CA ALA A 753 15.49 11.37 3.02
C ALA A 753 15.29 10.97 4.48
N GLY A 754 15.12 11.91 5.41
CA GLY A 754 14.95 11.57 6.82
C GLY A 754 14.47 12.74 7.65
N THR A 755 14.20 12.51 8.93
CA THR A 755 13.80 13.57 9.88
C THR A 755 14.88 13.89 10.90
N SER A 756 15.85 12.98 11.07
CA SER A 756 17.01 13.09 11.96
C SER A 756 18.09 12.06 11.58
N ASP A 757 19.29 12.14 12.16
CA ASP A 757 20.32 11.09 12.01
C ASP A 757 19.94 9.73 12.64
N SER A 758 18.88 9.70 13.45
CA SER A 758 18.25 8.50 14.01
C SER A 758 17.03 8.02 13.20
N HIS A 759 16.66 8.70 12.11
CA HIS A 759 15.50 8.39 11.29
C HIS A 759 15.76 8.77 9.82
N VAL A 760 16.48 7.89 9.12
CA VAL A 760 16.83 8.04 7.70
C VAL A 760 16.15 6.93 6.90
N VAL A 761 15.66 7.24 5.71
CA VAL A 761 14.78 6.37 4.92
C VAL A 761 15.33 6.32 3.49
N VAL A 762 15.49 5.09 2.97
CA VAL A 762 16.15 4.83 1.68
C VAL A 762 15.28 3.91 0.84
N GLY A 763 14.98 4.36 -0.39
CA GLY A 763 14.39 3.50 -1.41
C GLY A 763 15.45 2.54 -1.95
N THR A 764 15.15 1.25 -1.97
CA THR A 764 15.97 0.20 -2.59
C THR A 764 15.76 0.15 -4.11
N THR A 765 16.53 -0.70 -4.82
CA THR A 765 16.25 -1.02 -6.23
C THR A 765 15.26 -2.17 -6.44
N ASP A 766 14.70 -2.74 -5.37
CA ASP A 766 13.66 -3.80 -5.41
C ASP A 766 12.34 -3.36 -4.75
N ASP A 767 12.00 -2.07 -4.93
CA ASP A 767 10.76 -1.40 -4.51
C ASP A 767 10.43 -1.48 -3.00
N ARG A 768 11.39 -1.87 -2.16
CA ARG A 768 11.31 -1.79 -0.69
C ARG A 768 11.80 -0.44 -0.16
N LEU A 769 11.28 -0.03 0.99
CA LEU A 769 11.76 1.10 1.77
C LEU A 769 12.45 0.59 3.05
N LEU A 770 13.69 1.02 3.28
CA LEU A 770 14.46 0.67 4.48
C LEU A 770 14.72 1.91 5.33
N GLN A 771 14.45 1.80 6.63
CA GLN A 771 14.56 2.85 7.63
C GLN A 771 15.72 2.56 8.59
N TRP A 772 16.64 3.50 8.71
CA TRP A 772 17.62 3.56 9.78
C TRP A 772 16.96 4.06 11.06
N THR A 773 17.05 3.25 12.13
CA THR A 773 16.41 3.49 13.43
C THR A 773 17.38 4.01 14.50
N GLY A 774 18.56 4.51 14.10
CA GLY A 774 19.65 4.87 15.01
C GLY A 774 20.54 3.69 15.45
N SER A 775 20.05 2.44 15.37
CA SER A 775 20.78 1.23 15.75
C SER A 775 20.87 0.16 14.65
N GLY A 776 20.01 0.22 13.63
CA GLY A 776 20.01 -0.72 12.51
C GLY A 776 18.98 -0.35 11.44
N TRP A 777 19.04 -1.05 10.31
CA TRP A 777 18.07 -0.95 9.21
C TRP A 777 16.88 -1.88 9.45
N VAL A 778 15.68 -1.31 9.46
CA VAL A 778 14.39 -2.01 9.54
C VAL A 778 13.64 -1.79 8.23
N ALA A 779 12.89 -2.79 7.76
CA ALA A 779 12.02 -2.60 6.60
C ALA A 779 10.71 -1.92 7.02
N GLU A 780 10.44 -0.72 6.51
CA GLU A 780 9.15 -0.06 6.75
C GLU A 780 8.07 -0.67 5.87
N GLN A 781 7.00 -1.19 6.49
CA GLN A 781 5.80 -1.63 5.80
C GLN A 781 4.95 -0.43 5.35
N PHE A 782 5.46 0.35 4.40
CA PHE A 782 4.59 1.20 3.59
C PHE A 782 3.62 0.33 2.78
N PRO A 783 2.36 0.74 2.60
CA PRO A 783 1.49 0.10 1.63
C PRO A 783 2.14 0.21 0.25
N SER A 784 2.38 -0.93 -0.42
CA SER A 784 3.23 -1.09 -1.61
C SER A 784 2.74 -0.40 -2.89
N LYS A 785 1.79 0.54 -2.77
CA LYS A 785 1.21 1.34 -3.86
C LYS A 785 1.87 2.69 -4.11
N VAL A 786 2.82 3.13 -3.26
CA VAL A 786 3.45 4.46 -3.39
C VAL A 786 4.69 4.47 -4.30
N LEU A 787 5.46 3.37 -4.32
CA LEU A 787 6.82 3.36 -4.88
C LEU A 787 6.91 2.93 -6.35
N ALA A 788 5.85 2.37 -6.91
CA ALA A 788 5.82 1.78 -8.26
C ALA A 788 6.15 2.81 -9.37
N THR A 789 7.40 2.78 -9.84
CA THR A 789 7.92 3.63 -10.93
C THR A 789 8.40 2.75 -12.09
N SER A 790 7.67 2.77 -13.21
CA SER A 790 8.03 2.00 -14.42
C SER A 790 9.13 2.68 -15.26
N THR A 791 10.02 3.45 -14.62
CA THR A 791 11.07 4.26 -15.25
C THR A 791 12.29 4.31 -14.33
N ASN A 792 13.49 4.52 -14.89
CA ASN A 792 14.77 4.58 -14.16
C ASN A 792 14.94 5.82 -13.24
N SER A 793 13.84 6.41 -12.79
CA SER A 793 13.72 7.61 -11.99
C SER A 793 12.77 7.32 -10.82
N GLY A 794 13.33 6.81 -9.72
CA GLY A 794 12.56 6.33 -8.57
C GLY A 794 11.68 7.40 -7.89
N PRO A 795 10.76 6.97 -7.00
CA PRO A 795 9.80 7.85 -6.34
C PRO A 795 10.50 8.99 -5.58
N SER A 796 10.00 10.22 -5.71
CA SER A 796 10.70 11.38 -5.14
C SER A 796 10.47 11.48 -3.63
N LEU A 797 11.52 11.22 -2.85
CA LEU A 797 11.58 11.36 -1.41
C LEU A 797 12.01 12.78 -1.04
N THR A 798 11.33 13.40 -0.07
CA THR A 798 11.90 14.55 0.66
C THR A 798 11.39 14.63 2.09
N SER A 799 12.04 15.47 2.89
CA SER A 799 11.76 15.66 4.31
C SER A 799 11.32 17.10 4.58
N ALA A 800 10.04 17.30 4.88
CA ALA A 800 9.48 18.64 5.13
C ALA A 800 8.47 18.60 6.27
N GLY A 801 8.59 19.54 7.22
CA GLY A 801 7.71 19.61 8.37
C GLY A 801 7.85 18.50 9.41
N GLY A 802 9.06 17.94 9.57
CA GLY A 802 9.31 16.77 10.44
C GLY A 802 8.63 15.49 9.93
N LYS A 803 8.24 15.47 8.65
CA LYS A 803 7.52 14.37 7.99
C LYS A 803 8.25 14.00 6.71
N LEU A 804 8.14 12.74 6.34
CA LEU A 804 8.53 12.26 5.01
C LEU A 804 7.45 12.69 4.00
N TRP A 805 7.86 12.87 2.75
CA TRP A 805 6.94 13.07 1.62
C TRP A 805 7.44 12.26 0.43
N LEU A 806 6.50 11.64 -0.27
CA LEU A 806 6.73 10.63 -1.31
C LEU A 806 5.93 10.97 -2.57
N ARG A 807 6.61 11.26 -3.68
CA ARG A 807 6.00 11.52 -4.99
C ARG A 807 6.03 10.27 -5.87
N GLY A 808 4.85 9.72 -6.17
CA GLY A 808 4.67 8.59 -7.07
C GLY A 808 4.59 8.97 -8.56
N SER A 809 4.62 7.95 -9.43
CA SER A 809 4.74 8.01 -10.89
C SER A 809 3.65 8.79 -11.65
N ALA A 810 2.53 9.13 -10.99
CA ALA A 810 1.43 9.92 -11.57
C ALA A 810 1.30 11.34 -10.99
N GLY A 811 2.28 11.81 -10.21
CA GLY A 811 2.17 13.06 -9.44
C GLY A 811 1.37 12.93 -8.14
N ALA A 812 1.02 11.71 -7.75
CA ALA A 812 0.47 11.41 -6.43
C ALA A 812 1.49 11.75 -5.33
N LEU A 813 1.01 12.30 -4.21
CA LEU A 813 1.81 12.71 -3.07
C LEU A 813 1.34 11.96 -1.80
N ALA A 814 2.23 11.20 -1.18
CA ALA A 814 2.03 10.54 0.10
C ALA A 814 2.90 11.18 1.20
N ARG A 815 2.58 10.89 2.47
CA ARG A 815 3.09 11.51 3.69
C ARG A 815 3.02 10.54 4.87
#